data_AF-A0A7V2PJ50-F1
#
_entry.id   AF-A0A7V2PJ50-F1
#
_cell.length_a   1.000
_cell.length_b   1.000
_cell.length_c   1.000
_cell.angle_alpha   90.00
_cell.angle_beta   90.00
_cell.angle_gamma   90.00
#
_symmetry.space_group_name_H-M   'P 1'
#
loop_
_entity.id
_entity.type
_entity.pdbx_description
1 polymer ?
#
loop_
_entity_poly.entity_id
_entity_poly.type
_entity_poly.pdbx_seq_one_letter_code
_entity_poly.pdbx_strand_id
1 'polypeptide(L)'
;MKINRRTVFLALTVALAVMLSVSVITTLAGSNSTGELLVNGDFEHGFTAQNGCGMVGNSWGCFQNGGKAGYGFYDDAWTRVVAGGSHAQLIEINSKKDTVEQNRTAGIYQVVNVVPGTTYDLSFQAMIRANDLDSGGDPWRYVMKVGFTHNGSTNWQDASWQEVDAGPIQDRLNPSGYHPVNLKVKAEGQQLTIFIAGVMKWGDWNREVDFDIDEVSLKGAVPKPEQPSEPPPEQPIEPAPEQPIEPPTETELVCDGPNLLWNGNFEDGFEVNGVGYYWWPYNNNGAANYGYYDDMWPPVVAEGKHAQLLEINSRGWMPTDAQRWIGITQDAFVEPGATYQLSFKAMIREAVDHSDEDPHRYEVYWGYKAHPAVAHPIEPTLTSIGDLDKLYGVPVSEISLRTAPGAYSSYSKTFKAPDEVMWFYLLGLKKWATEEREVDFDFDDVQLRKCRTAPVPVDPPNGDNGGDGDNGASVCTYVVMRGDTLSGIAQMYNTTVQTLVAMNNIQNPSLIFVMQPIQVPCGGDPPSSLESYTEAPVDNGAGYASVEPAESTKQASSDQDVEPASATREDEEAEATRGDDIDDASQSANAAQLHVVKRGEYLGQIAQRYGTTVKVLKKLNNIQNPSFILVGQTIQIPTSQ
;
A
#
# COMPACT_ATOMS: atom_id res chain seq x y z
N MET A 1 66.88 49.32 78.51
CA MET A 1 66.21 49.04 77.21
C MET A 1 65.08 50.03 77.01
N LYS A 2 64.83 50.48 75.77
CA LYS A 2 63.82 51.52 75.47
C LYS A 2 62.39 50.95 75.51
N ILE A 3 61.45 51.77 75.98
CA ILE A 3 60.00 51.52 75.88
C ILE A 3 59.42 52.43 74.80
N ASN A 4 58.61 51.87 73.90
CA ASN A 4 57.47 52.55 73.25
C ASN A 4 56.57 51.45 72.64
N ARG A 5 55.37 51.23 73.20
CA ARG A 5 54.08 51.85 72.83
C ARG A 5 53.50 51.41 71.47
N ARG A 6 52.42 50.62 71.57
CA ARG A 6 51.25 50.52 70.64
C ARG A 6 51.59 50.04 69.20
N THR A 7 50.90 49.10 68.54
CA THR A 7 49.47 48.75 68.53
C THR A 7 49.23 47.50 67.64
N VAL A 8 48.07 46.84 67.78
CA VAL A 8 47.41 45.86 66.86
C VAL A 8 48.01 44.43 66.70
N PHE A 9 47.09 43.48 66.46
CA PHE A 9 47.23 42.08 65.99
C PHE A 9 47.86 41.03 66.92
N LEU A 10 47.02 40.31 67.70
CA LEU A 10 46.79 38.85 67.55
C LEU A 10 45.71 38.31 68.52
N ALA A 11 44.69 37.61 67.98
CA ALA A 11 43.77 36.64 68.62
C ALA A 11 42.65 36.37 67.57
N LEU A 12 42.57 35.28 66.80
CA LEU A 12 42.90 33.87 67.00
C LEU A 12 41.96 33.16 68.00
N THR A 13 40.97 32.42 67.45
CA THR A 13 40.19 31.29 68.04
C THR A 13 39.39 31.57 69.34
N VAL A 14 38.09 31.34 69.50
CA VAL A 14 37.14 30.21 69.23
C VAL A 14 35.70 30.82 69.18
N ALA A 15 34.60 30.30 68.61
CA ALA A 15 34.14 28.99 68.08
C ALA A 15 33.50 29.18 66.66
N LEU A 16 33.15 28.19 65.81
CA LEU A 16 32.43 26.89 65.82
C LEU A 16 30.94 27.00 65.38
N ALA A 17 30.58 26.17 64.38
CA ALA A 17 29.22 25.77 63.97
C ALA A 17 28.31 26.72 63.17
N VAL A 18 28.78 27.21 62.01
CA VAL A 18 27.97 27.19 60.77
C VAL A 18 28.88 26.75 59.61
N MET A 19 29.04 25.44 59.40
CA MET A 19 29.65 24.96 58.16
C MET A 19 28.66 25.14 57.02
N LEU A 20 29.08 25.85 55.97
CA LEU A 20 28.33 25.86 54.73
C LEU A 20 28.33 24.45 54.14
N SER A 21 27.16 23.83 54.05
CA SER A 21 26.90 22.82 53.03
C SER A 21 26.78 23.50 51.67
N VAL A 22 27.89 24.01 51.13
CA VAL A 22 28.00 24.15 49.67
C VAL A 22 28.13 22.74 49.15
N SER A 23 26.97 22.12 48.91
CA SER A 23 26.90 21.03 47.95
C SER A 23 27.42 21.59 46.64
N VAL A 24 28.66 21.25 46.30
CA VAL A 24 29.15 21.39 44.94
C VAL A 24 28.31 20.40 44.14
N ILE A 25 27.18 20.89 43.64
CA ILE A 25 26.49 20.25 42.54
C ILE A 25 27.47 20.38 41.37
N THR A 26 28.37 19.41 41.26
CA THR A 26 28.96 19.07 39.98
C THR A 26 27.79 18.70 39.09
N THR A 27 27.29 19.69 38.36
CA THR A 27 26.49 19.47 37.17
C THR A 27 27.36 18.64 36.25
N LEU A 28 27.19 17.32 36.34
CA LEU A 28 27.51 16.43 35.26
C LEU A 28 26.80 17.02 34.05
N ALA A 29 27.56 17.64 33.15
CA ALA A 29 27.09 17.94 31.82
C ALA A 29 26.87 16.58 31.18
N GLY A 30 25.66 16.05 31.36
CA GLY A 30 25.19 14.90 30.61
C GLY A 30 25.39 15.26 29.14
N SER A 31 26.17 14.45 28.44
CA SER A 31 26.31 14.59 26.99
C SER A 31 24.97 14.20 26.38
N ASN A 32 24.06 15.17 26.30
CA ASN A 32 22.85 15.03 25.51
C ASN A 32 23.29 14.72 24.09
N SER A 33 22.99 13.51 23.62
CA SER A 33 23.27 13.09 22.26
C SER A 33 22.59 14.06 21.30
N THR A 34 23.35 14.66 20.41
CA THR A 34 22.82 15.44 19.30
C THR A 34 22.36 14.50 18.20
N GLY A 35 21.15 14.65 17.71
CA GLY A 35 20.57 13.80 16.67
C GLY A 35 19.52 14.54 15.85
N GLU A 36 18.96 13.83 14.88
CA GLU A 36 17.74 14.21 14.18
C GLU A 36 16.52 13.96 15.09
N LEU A 37 15.51 14.83 15.00
CA LEU A 37 14.28 14.73 15.80
C LEU A 37 13.03 14.50 14.93
N LEU A 38 13.07 14.88 13.65
CA LEU A 38 11.97 14.63 12.72
C LEU A 38 12.03 13.20 12.16
N VAL A 39 10.87 12.62 11.94
CA VAL A 39 10.69 11.36 11.22
C VAL A 39 10.22 11.68 9.81
N ASN A 40 10.81 11.04 8.80
CA ASN A 40 10.43 11.19 7.39
C ASN A 40 10.40 12.65 6.90
N GLY A 41 11.40 13.44 7.29
CA GLY A 41 11.56 14.80 6.75
C GLY A 41 12.21 14.83 5.37
N ASP A 42 12.83 13.71 4.97
CA ASP A 42 13.31 13.36 3.64
C ASP A 42 12.22 12.78 2.73
N PHE A 43 11.00 12.58 3.23
CA PHE A 43 9.82 12.05 2.53
C PHE A 43 9.92 10.64 1.90
N GLU A 44 11.11 10.04 1.82
CA GLU A 44 11.39 8.68 1.30
C GLU A 44 10.69 7.53 2.05
N HIS A 45 10.17 7.78 3.25
CA HIS A 45 9.44 6.78 4.05
C HIS A 45 7.93 6.75 3.72
N GLY A 46 7.55 7.36 2.60
CA GLY A 46 6.24 7.28 1.96
C GLY A 46 5.23 8.30 2.50
N PHE A 47 4.03 8.24 1.94
CA PHE A 47 2.93 9.19 2.16
C PHE A 47 1.64 8.47 2.53
N THR A 48 0.71 9.18 3.18
CA THR A 48 -0.66 8.73 3.47
C THR A 48 -1.64 9.83 3.09
N ALA A 49 -2.78 9.46 2.49
CA ALA A 49 -3.86 10.41 2.20
C ALA A 49 -4.53 10.90 3.49
N GLN A 50 -4.65 12.22 3.69
CA GLN A 50 -5.27 12.80 4.89
C GLN A 50 -6.54 13.58 4.56
N ASN A 51 -7.60 13.36 5.36
CA ASN A 51 -8.91 13.99 5.15
C ASN A 51 -8.82 15.53 5.24
N GLY A 52 -9.37 16.23 4.25
CA GLY A 52 -9.27 17.69 4.10
C GLY A 52 -7.94 18.17 3.48
N CYS A 53 -7.10 17.23 3.05
CA CYS A 53 -5.82 17.41 2.36
C CYS A 53 -5.72 16.36 1.21
N GLY A 54 -4.50 16.09 0.73
CA GLY A 54 -4.19 14.98 -0.19
C GLY A 54 -3.16 14.02 0.41
N MET A 55 -2.18 13.58 -0.39
CA MET A 55 -1.05 12.77 0.06
C MET A 55 -0.09 13.61 0.90
N VAL A 56 0.15 13.18 2.14
CA VAL A 56 1.01 13.87 3.11
C VAL A 56 2.07 12.90 3.60
N GLY A 57 3.31 13.35 3.73
CA GLY A 57 4.44 12.52 4.18
C GLY A 57 4.11 11.78 5.48
N ASN A 58 4.43 10.49 5.56
CA ASN A 58 4.19 9.67 6.75
C ASN A 58 4.82 10.31 7.98
N SER A 59 4.11 10.29 9.12
CA SER A 59 4.45 11.01 10.37
C SER A 59 4.26 12.53 10.36
N TRP A 60 3.90 13.16 9.23
CA TRP A 60 3.44 14.54 9.19
C TRP A 60 1.91 14.61 9.27
N GLY A 61 1.38 15.67 9.88
CA GLY A 61 -0.01 16.09 9.72
C GLY A 61 -0.12 17.25 8.74
N CYS A 62 -1.32 17.55 8.25
CA CYS A 62 -1.58 18.67 7.34
C CYS A 62 -2.61 19.66 7.87
N PHE A 63 -2.66 20.85 7.29
CA PHE A 63 -3.70 21.83 7.53
C PHE A 63 -3.93 22.75 6.32
N GLN A 64 -5.13 23.31 6.25
CA GLN A 64 -5.45 24.46 5.39
C GLN A 64 -6.39 25.41 6.14
N ASN A 65 -6.60 26.61 5.58
CA ASN A 65 -7.53 27.61 6.15
C ASN A 65 -8.91 27.65 5.49
N GLY A 66 -9.23 26.65 4.65
CA GLY A 66 -10.51 26.48 3.99
C GLY A 66 -10.81 27.57 2.95
N GLY A 67 -12.10 27.84 2.77
CA GLY A 67 -12.60 28.74 1.73
C GLY A 67 -13.00 27.99 0.46
N LYS A 68 -12.95 28.69 -0.67
CA LYS A 68 -13.32 28.25 -2.01
C LYS A 68 -12.13 27.86 -2.89
N ALA A 69 -10.91 28.21 -2.48
CA ALA A 69 -9.70 27.74 -3.16
C ALA A 69 -9.58 26.21 -3.07
N GLY A 70 -9.02 25.60 -4.12
CA GLY A 70 -8.57 24.22 -4.06
C GLY A 70 -7.24 24.11 -3.31
N TYR A 71 -7.09 23.07 -2.52
CA TYR A 71 -5.85 22.71 -1.84
C TYR A 71 -5.48 21.28 -2.22
N GLY A 72 -4.29 21.09 -2.78
CA GLY A 72 -3.73 19.79 -3.09
C GLY A 72 -2.53 19.51 -2.20
N PHE A 73 -2.33 18.25 -1.84
CA PHE A 73 -1.09 17.76 -1.24
C PHE A 73 -0.73 16.50 -2.00
N TYR A 74 0.52 16.37 -2.43
CA TYR A 74 0.96 15.29 -3.29
C TYR A 74 2.34 14.78 -2.86
N ASP A 75 2.54 13.50 -3.12
CA ASP A 75 3.86 12.86 -3.24
C ASP A 75 4.39 13.24 -4.63
N ASP A 76 5.36 14.16 -4.70
CA ASP A 76 5.95 14.59 -5.97
C ASP A 76 7.26 13.84 -6.19
N ALA A 77 7.23 12.90 -7.13
CA ALA A 77 8.38 12.07 -7.52
C ALA A 77 9.09 12.58 -8.78
N TRP A 78 8.74 13.79 -9.27
CA TRP A 78 9.39 14.32 -10.47
C TRP A 78 10.82 14.79 -10.15
N THR A 79 11.81 14.19 -10.79
CA THR A 79 13.25 14.36 -10.51
C THR A 79 13.81 15.80 -10.59
N ARG A 80 13.03 16.79 -11.03
CA ARG A 80 13.40 18.22 -10.98
C ARG A 80 12.95 18.95 -9.71
N VAL A 81 12.04 18.34 -8.97
CA VAL A 81 11.38 18.85 -7.76
C VAL A 81 11.50 17.83 -6.62
N VAL A 82 12.58 17.04 -6.67
CA VAL A 82 13.11 16.22 -5.59
C VAL A 82 14.52 16.72 -5.32
N ALA A 83 14.84 17.10 -4.08
CA ALA A 83 16.14 17.62 -3.68
C ALA A 83 17.10 16.51 -3.23
N GLY A 84 16.55 15.48 -2.57
CA GLY A 84 17.24 14.25 -2.20
C GLY A 84 16.30 13.04 -2.37
N GLY A 85 16.86 11.85 -2.61
CA GLY A 85 16.05 10.63 -2.76
C GLY A 85 15.23 10.61 -4.06
N SER A 86 13.93 10.31 -3.92
CA SER A 86 12.97 10.00 -4.99
C SER A 86 11.63 10.73 -4.84
N HIS A 87 11.35 11.32 -3.67
CA HIS A 87 10.06 11.88 -3.28
C HIS A 87 10.20 13.23 -2.57
N ALA A 88 9.26 14.16 -2.81
CA ALA A 88 9.14 15.40 -2.07
C ALA A 88 7.67 15.71 -1.73
N GLN A 89 7.44 16.55 -0.71
CA GLN A 89 6.10 17.03 -0.40
C GLN A 89 5.76 18.24 -1.27
N LEU A 90 4.84 18.05 -2.21
CA LEU A 90 4.18 19.17 -2.91
C LEU A 90 2.90 19.59 -2.17
N ILE A 91 2.68 20.91 -2.11
CA ILE A 91 1.44 21.55 -1.68
C ILE A 91 0.95 22.51 -2.77
N GLU A 92 -0.22 22.26 -3.36
CA GLU A 92 -0.85 23.11 -4.38
C GLU A 92 -1.90 24.03 -3.74
N ILE A 93 -1.92 25.32 -4.14
CA ILE A 93 -3.02 26.23 -3.85
C ILE A 93 -3.59 26.78 -5.16
N ASN A 94 -4.89 26.52 -5.40
CA ASN A 94 -5.55 26.75 -6.69
C ASN A 94 -6.74 27.72 -6.57
N SER A 95 -6.65 28.89 -7.21
CA SER A 95 -7.70 29.92 -7.23
C SER A 95 -8.42 30.05 -8.58
N LYS A 96 -8.26 29.09 -9.50
CA LYS A 96 -8.95 29.06 -10.81
C LYS A 96 -10.47 28.90 -10.75
N LYS A 97 -11.02 28.51 -9.61
CA LYS A 97 -12.48 28.28 -9.40
C LYS A 97 -13.21 29.52 -8.84
N ASP A 98 -12.85 30.71 -9.34
CA ASP A 98 -13.54 32.00 -9.17
C ASP A 98 -13.75 32.51 -7.71
N THR A 99 -12.67 33.05 -7.11
CA THR A 99 -12.68 33.55 -5.73
C THR A 99 -11.70 34.71 -5.52
N VAL A 100 -12.03 35.65 -4.62
CA VAL A 100 -11.19 36.81 -4.22
C VAL A 100 -10.79 36.71 -2.74
N GLU A 101 -10.58 35.50 -2.24
CA GLU A 101 -10.34 35.22 -0.82
C GLU A 101 -8.92 35.62 -0.37
N GLN A 102 -8.79 36.37 0.75
CA GLN A 102 -7.58 37.12 1.11
C GLN A 102 -6.28 36.30 1.10
N ASN A 103 -5.90 35.66 2.22
CA ASN A 103 -4.74 34.78 2.27
C ASN A 103 -5.24 33.34 2.24
N ARG A 104 -4.73 32.53 1.32
CA ARG A 104 -4.93 31.08 1.28
C ARG A 104 -3.66 30.44 1.82
N THR A 105 -3.79 29.55 2.77
CA THR A 105 -2.67 28.94 3.50
C THR A 105 -2.90 27.44 3.58
N ALA A 106 -1.90 26.68 3.16
CA ALA A 106 -1.84 25.24 3.33
C ALA A 106 -0.43 24.84 3.78
N GLY A 107 -0.32 23.79 4.59
CA GLY A 107 0.95 23.39 5.18
C GLY A 107 0.92 22.02 5.84
N ILE A 108 2.12 21.56 6.17
CA ILE A 108 2.37 20.34 6.93
C ILE A 108 2.93 20.68 8.32
N TYR A 109 2.82 19.74 9.26
CA TYR A 109 3.38 19.87 10.60
C TYR A 109 3.82 18.54 11.20
N GLN A 110 4.76 18.59 12.15
CA GLN A 110 5.14 17.43 12.95
C GLN A 110 5.41 17.85 14.40
N VAL A 111 5.03 17.00 15.35
CA VAL A 111 5.22 17.20 16.80
C VAL A 111 6.41 16.36 17.26
N VAL A 112 7.40 17.01 17.89
CA VAL A 112 8.61 16.34 18.40
C VAL A 112 8.83 16.65 19.88
N ASN A 113 9.39 15.69 20.62
CA ASN A 113 9.81 15.89 22.00
C ASN A 113 11.18 16.58 22.04
N VAL A 114 11.34 17.61 22.86
CA VAL A 114 12.52 18.49 22.90
C VAL A 114 12.96 18.78 24.33
N VAL A 115 14.21 19.20 24.50
CA VAL A 115 14.79 19.61 25.80
C VAL A 115 14.53 21.11 26.01
N PRO A 116 13.71 21.51 27.02
CA PRO A 116 13.38 22.91 27.25
C PRO A 116 14.61 23.79 27.44
N GLY A 117 14.57 25.00 26.87
CA GLY A 117 15.66 25.97 26.88
C GLY A 117 16.73 25.75 25.81
N THR A 118 16.72 24.62 25.09
CA THR A 118 17.72 24.29 24.07
C THR A 118 17.38 24.92 22.71
N THR A 119 18.39 25.35 21.96
CA THR A 119 18.24 25.80 20.57
C THR A 119 18.51 24.64 19.62
N TYR A 120 17.60 24.45 18.66
CA TYR A 120 17.64 23.47 17.59
C TYR A 120 17.89 24.15 16.24
N ASP A 121 18.56 23.43 15.35
CA ASP A 121 18.80 23.82 13.96
C ASP A 121 17.75 23.17 13.06
N LEU A 122 16.91 23.99 12.43
CA LEU A 122 15.92 23.56 11.43
C LEU A 122 16.43 23.92 10.03
N SER A 123 16.50 22.93 9.16
CA SER A 123 16.83 23.08 7.74
C SER A 123 15.79 22.40 6.87
N PHE A 124 15.55 22.92 5.66
CA PHE A 124 14.81 22.22 4.60
C PHE A 124 15.11 22.84 3.24
N GLN A 125 14.80 22.10 2.18
CA GLN A 125 14.80 22.59 0.81
C GLN A 125 13.39 23.08 0.48
N ALA A 126 13.31 24.30 -0.05
CA ALA A 126 12.06 24.98 -0.38
C ALA A 126 12.04 25.43 -1.84
N MET A 127 10.90 25.31 -2.51
CA MET A 127 10.70 25.85 -3.85
C MET A 127 9.26 26.33 -4.03
N ILE A 128 9.09 27.43 -4.77
CA ILE A 128 7.78 27.97 -5.14
C ILE A 128 7.72 27.97 -6.66
N ARG A 129 6.72 27.31 -7.25
CA ARG A 129 6.53 27.26 -8.70
C ARG A 129 5.15 27.75 -9.12
N ALA A 130 5.07 28.40 -10.28
CA ALA A 130 3.79 28.83 -10.84
C ALA A 130 3.82 28.90 -12.37
N ASN A 131 2.66 28.74 -12.99
CA ASN A 131 2.48 28.87 -14.44
C ASN A 131 2.46 30.34 -14.92
N ASP A 132 2.46 31.30 -13.99
CA ASP A 132 2.16 32.70 -14.25
C ASP A 132 3.32 33.64 -13.90
N LEU A 133 4.49 33.36 -14.48
CA LEU A 133 5.70 34.19 -14.38
C LEU A 133 5.59 35.58 -15.05
N ASP A 134 4.38 36.14 -15.13
CA ASP A 134 4.05 37.48 -15.60
C ASP A 134 5.15 38.48 -15.20
N SER A 135 5.84 39.06 -16.19
CA SER A 135 6.99 39.95 -15.99
C SER A 135 6.63 41.34 -15.38
N GLY A 136 5.47 41.41 -14.72
CA GLY A 136 4.96 42.54 -13.94
C GLY A 136 4.03 42.10 -12.80
N GLY A 137 3.94 40.81 -12.47
CA GLY A 137 3.25 40.32 -11.28
C GLY A 137 4.05 40.61 -10.00
N ASP A 138 3.37 40.72 -8.86
CA ASP A 138 4.05 40.95 -7.57
C ASP A 138 4.91 39.70 -7.21
N PRO A 139 6.22 39.83 -6.96
CA PRO A 139 7.08 38.71 -6.60
C PRO A 139 6.82 38.19 -5.18
N TRP A 140 6.12 38.94 -4.32
CA TRP A 140 5.83 38.59 -2.93
C TRP A 140 4.45 37.96 -2.73
N ARG A 141 3.69 37.74 -3.82
CA ARG A 141 2.33 37.18 -3.78
C ARG A 141 2.25 35.76 -3.24
N TYR A 142 3.31 35.00 -3.42
CA TYR A 142 3.49 33.66 -2.84
C TYR A 142 4.68 33.72 -1.88
N VAL A 143 4.52 33.20 -0.66
CA VAL A 143 5.62 33.08 0.30
C VAL A 143 5.51 31.76 1.04
N MET A 144 6.64 31.25 1.50
CA MET A 144 6.67 30.18 2.49
C MET A 144 6.84 30.74 3.89
N LYS A 145 6.29 30.03 4.86
CA LYS A 145 6.37 30.38 6.28
C LYS A 145 6.70 29.17 7.12
N VAL A 146 7.36 29.42 8.25
CA VAL A 146 7.57 28.43 9.31
C VAL A 146 6.92 28.93 10.58
N GLY A 147 6.20 28.03 11.25
CA GLY A 147 5.49 28.28 12.50
C GLY A 147 5.95 27.33 13.60
N PHE A 148 5.89 27.79 14.86
CA PHE A 148 6.23 26.97 16.01
C PHE A 148 5.20 27.08 17.14
N THR A 149 4.86 25.96 17.78
CA THR A 149 4.23 25.94 19.12
C THR A 149 5.13 25.19 20.09
N HIS A 150 5.29 25.70 21.32
CA HIS A 150 6.21 25.16 22.33
C HIS A 150 5.52 24.25 23.36
N ASN A 151 4.31 23.78 23.06
CA ASN A 151 3.48 22.94 23.91
C ASN A 151 2.91 21.71 23.18
N GLY A 152 3.37 21.41 21.96
CA GLY A 152 2.84 20.33 21.13
C GLY A 152 1.47 20.60 20.50
N SER A 153 0.93 21.82 20.57
CA SER A 153 -0.34 22.16 19.89
C SER A 153 -0.20 22.00 18.38
N THR A 154 -1.12 21.25 17.76
CA THR A 154 -1.24 21.06 16.31
C THR A 154 -2.18 22.08 15.66
N ASN A 155 -2.80 22.96 16.46
CA ASN A 155 -3.63 24.06 16.00
C ASN A 155 -2.74 25.17 15.42
N TRP A 156 -2.62 25.22 14.10
CA TRP A 156 -1.67 26.09 13.37
C TRP A 156 -1.89 27.60 13.61
N GLN A 157 -3.08 28.00 14.04
CA GLN A 157 -3.42 29.36 14.45
C GLN A 157 -2.74 29.79 15.76
N ASP A 158 -2.31 28.85 16.61
CA ASP A 158 -1.57 29.13 17.85
C ASP A 158 -0.06 29.35 17.60
N ALA A 159 0.42 29.05 16.39
CA ALA A 159 1.85 29.04 16.08
C ALA A 159 2.44 30.45 15.94
N SER A 160 3.67 30.62 16.40
CA SER A 160 4.47 31.82 16.14
C SER A 160 5.09 31.74 14.75
N TRP A 161 4.54 32.51 13.81
CA TRP A 161 4.88 32.45 12.38
C TRP A 161 5.95 33.46 11.95
N GLN A 162 6.87 33.03 11.09
CA GLN A 162 7.80 33.88 10.35
C GLN A 162 7.80 33.51 8.85
N GLU A 163 7.97 34.50 7.96
CA GLU A 163 8.21 34.24 6.53
C GLU A 163 9.67 33.80 6.34
N VAL A 164 9.92 32.91 5.36
CA VAL A 164 11.26 32.41 5.02
C VAL A 164 11.61 32.77 3.57
N ASP A 165 12.90 32.89 3.29
CA ASP A 165 13.39 33.02 1.92
C ASP A 165 13.43 31.63 1.26
N ALA A 166 12.45 31.37 0.40
CA ALA A 166 12.37 30.17 -0.44
C ALA A 166 12.87 30.43 -1.87
N GLY A 167 13.59 31.53 -2.09
CA GLY A 167 14.01 31.97 -3.41
C GLY A 167 12.89 32.61 -4.24
N PRO A 168 13.14 32.87 -5.54
CA PRO A 168 12.15 33.43 -6.45
C PRO A 168 11.07 32.41 -6.83
N ILE A 169 9.89 32.89 -7.24
CA ILE A 169 8.87 32.07 -7.90
C ILE A 169 9.46 31.57 -9.23
N GLN A 170 9.42 30.25 -9.44
CA GLN A 170 10.05 29.57 -10.57
C GLN A 170 9.01 29.06 -11.58
N ASP A 171 9.48 28.74 -12.79
CA ASP A 171 8.63 28.15 -13.83
C ASP A 171 8.17 26.76 -13.37
N ARG A 172 6.88 26.47 -13.53
CA ARG A 172 6.29 25.21 -13.07
C ARG A 172 6.87 23.97 -13.76
N LEU A 173 7.14 24.08 -15.06
CA LEU A 173 7.56 22.97 -15.92
C LEU A 173 9.08 22.97 -16.15
N ASN A 174 9.76 24.06 -15.82
CA ASN A 174 11.22 24.17 -15.89
C ASN A 174 11.81 24.97 -14.71
N PRO A 175 11.69 24.45 -13.46
CA PRO A 175 12.30 25.09 -12.30
C PRO A 175 13.84 25.09 -12.38
N SER A 176 14.44 26.08 -11.72
CA SER A 176 15.89 26.22 -11.56
C SER A 176 16.48 25.42 -10.40
N GLY A 177 15.61 24.82 -9.56
CA GLY A 177 15.98 23.97 -8.43
C GLY A 177 15.70 24.62 -7.07
N TYR A 178 15.87 23.84 -6.02
CA TYR A 178 15.54 24.20 -4.64
C TYR A 178 16.38 25.33 -4.04
N HIS A 179 15.79 26.02 -3.06
CA HIS A 179 16.45 27.01 -2.20
C HIS A 179 16.58 26.47 -0.75
N PRO A 180 17.78 26.49 -0.14
CA PRO A 180 18.00 25.95 1.19
C PRO A 180 17.57 26.93 2.30
N VAL A 181 16.50 26.61 3.01
CA VAL A 181 16.04 27.35 4.19
C VAL A 181 16.77 26.86 5.45
N ASN A 182 17.30 27.78 6.24
CA ASN A 182 18.03 27.48 7.48
C ASN A 182 17.60 28.42 8.61
N LEU A 183 17.17 27.86 9.73
CA LEU A 183 16.58 28.57 10.88
C LEU A 183 17.08 28.00 12.20
N LYS A 184 17.01 28.80 13.26
CA LYS A 184 17.20 28.33 14.64
C LYS A 184 15.95 28.57 15.45
N VAL A 185 15.51 27.56 16.19
CA VAL A 185 14.35 27.65 17.10
C VAL A 185 14.77 27.25 18.51
N LYS A 186 14.38 28.06 19.51
CA LYS A 186 14.60 27.72 20.91
C LYS A 186 13.35 27.03 21.45
N ALA A 187 13.48 25.81 21.96
CA ALA A 187 12.39 25.13 22.63
C ALA A 187 12.07 25.80 23.97
N GLU A 188 10.85 26.29 24.17
CA GLU A 188 10.43 26.86 25.46
C GLU A 188 9.77 25.83 26.39
N GLY A 189 9.19 24.76 25.83
CA GLY A 189 8.61 23.62 26.55
C GLY A 189 9.23 22.29 26.16
N GLN A 190 8.59 21.19 26.57
CA GLN A 190 9.05 19.81 26.35
C GLN A 190 8.62 19.21 25.00
N GLN A 191 7.74 19.90 24.28
CA GLN A 191 7.28 19.52 22.95
C GLN A 191 7.35 20.74 22.02
N LEU A 192 7.70 20.49 20.77
CA LEU A 192 7.75 21.48 19.71
C LEU A 192 6.92 20.95 18.54
N THR A 193 5.89 21.69 18.12
CA THR A 193 5.29 21.46 16.80
C THR A 193 5.95 22.41 15.81
N ILE A 194 6.47 21.87 14.72
CA ILE A 194 6.97 22.64 13.58
C ILE A 194 5.89 22.63 12.51
N PHE A 195 5.57 23.79 11.95
CA PHE A 195 4.68 23.94 10.80
C PHE A 195 5.47 24.54 9.63
N ILE A 196 5.30 24.00 8.42
CA ILE A 196 5.85 24.55 7.17
C ILE A 196 4.67 24.78 6.23
N ALA A 197 4.53 25.99 5.68
CA ALA A 197 3.34 26.38 4.95
C ALA A 197 3.61 27.27 3.74
N GLY A 198 2.90 27.01 2.66
CA GLY A 198 2.74 27.93 1.54
C GLY A 198 1.60 28.92 1.80
N VAL A 199 1.79 30.19 1.43
CA VAL A 199 0.79 31.25 1.56
C VAL A 199 0.64 32.01 0.25
N MET A 200 -0.57 31.95 -0.30
CA MET A 200 -1.04 32.74 -1.44
C MET A 200 -1.71 34.01 -0.90
N LYS A 201 -1.14 35.19 -1.14
CA LYS A 201 -1.58 36.46 -0.55
C LYS A 201 -2.72 37.14 -1.34
N TRP A 202 -3.35 38.13 -0.71
CA TRP A 202 -4.13 39.25 -1.31
C TRP A 202 -5.31 38.97 -2.27
N GLY A 203 -5.89 37.78 -2.31
CA GLY A 203 -7.02 37.48 -3.20
C GLY A 203 -6.67 37.32 -4.68
N ASP A 204 -5.41 36.94 -4.98
CA ASP A 204 -5.00 36.59 -6.35
C ASP A 204 -5.87 35.46 -6.95
N TRP A 205 -6.78 35.84 -7.85
CA TRP A 205 -7.78 34.99 -8.48
C TRP A 205 -7.27 34.45 -9.82
N ASN A 206 -7.78 33.29 -10.23
CA ASN A 206 -7.38 32.60 -11.47
C ASN A 206 -5.88 32.27 -11.58
N ARG A 207 -5.26 31.92 -10.45
CA ARG A 207 -3.85 31.53 -10.35
C ARG A 207 -3.72 30.17 -9.68
N GLU A 208 -2.55 29.55 -9.82
CA GLU A 208 -2.22 28.26 -9.23
C GLU A 208 -0.73 28.26 -8.89
N VAL A 209 -0.41 27.84 -7.68
CA VAL A 209 0.96 27.84 -7.14
C VAL A 209 1.24 26.51 -6.45
N ASP A 210 2.45 26.03 -6.67
CA ASP A 210 3.02 24.84 -6.08
C ASP A 210 4.09 25.28 -5.06
N PHE A 211 4.08 24.65 -3.88
CA PHE A 211 5.11 24.78 -2.87
C PHE A 211 5.71 23.40 -2.62
N ASP A 212 6.94 23.20 -3.09
CA ASP A 212 7.68 21.95 -2.91
C ASP A 212 8.57 22.05 -1.66
N ILE A 213 8.54 21.02 -0.83
CA ILE A 213 9.28 20.91 0.44
C ILE A 213 10.01 19.56 0.47
N ASP A 214 11.30 19.59 0.79
CA ASP A 214 12.12 18.37 0.89
C ASP A 214 13.24 18.53 1.95
N GLU A 215 13.90 17.43 2.34
CA GLU A 215 15.10 17.38 3.20
C GLU A 215 14.95 18.16 4.52
N VAL A 216 13.76 18.04 5.14
CA VAL A 216 13.41 18.69 6.40
C VAL A 216 14.10 18.01 7.57
N SER A 217 14.95 18.75 8.29
CA SER A 217 15.75 18.21 9.39
C SER A 217 15.74 19.16 10.58
N LEU A 218 15.46 18.63 11.79
CA LEU A 218 15.56 19.34 13.05
C LEU A 218 16.64 18.69 13.92
N LYS A 219 17.82 19.29 13.95
CA LYS A 219 18.97 18.75 14.67
C LYS A 219 19.22 19.47 15.99
N GLY A 220 19.46 18.70 17.05
CA GLY A 220 19.77 19.23 18.38
C GLY A 220 19.77 18.15 19.45
N ALA A 221 19.62 18.56 20.72
CA ALA A 221 19.65 17.63 21.85
C ALA A 221 18.43 16.69 21.84
N VAL A 222 18.67 15.38 21.75
CA VAL A 222 17.62 14.36 21.85
C VAL A 222 17.24 14.18 23.34
N PRO A 223 15.95 14.21 23.72
CA PRO A 223 15.53 13.90 25.08
C PRO A 223 15.93 12.47 25.47
N LYS A 224 16.52 12.29 26.65
CA LYS A 224 16.79 10.96 27.19
C LYS A 224 15.45 10.25 27.45
N PRO A 225 15.23 9.00 27.01
CA PRO A 225 14.03 8.25 27.38
C PRO A 225 13.94 8.12 28.91
N GLU A 226 12.76 8.38 29.46
CA GLU A 226 12.50 8.13 30.88
C GLU A 226 12.66 6.65 31.16
N GLN A 227 13.65 6.29 31.98
CA GLN A 227 13.79 4.91 32.46
C GLN A 227 12.55 4.57 33.30
N PRO A 228 11.88 3.43 33.06
CA PRO A 228 10.87 2.92 33.98
C PRO A 228 11.44 2.85 35.39
N SER A 229 10.65 3.24 36.39
CA SER A 229 11.08 3.18 37.78
C SER A 229 11.43 1.74 38.16
N GLU A 230 12.71 1.53 38.48
CA GLU A 230 13.29 0.22 38.72
C GLU A 230 12.57 -0.50 39.89
N PRO A 231 12.20 -1.80 39.75
CA PRO A 231 11.66 -2.57 40.87
C PRO A 231 12.75 -2.80 41.95
N PRO A 232 12.37 -3.13 43.20
CA PRO A 232 13.32 -3.23 44.30
C PRO A 232 14.44 -4.25 44.02
N PRO A 233 15.70 -3.98 44.42
CA PRO A 233 16.85 -4.76 43.98
C PRO A 233 16.86 -6.18 44.59
N GLU A 234 16.88 -7.19 43.72
CA GLU A 234 17.39 -8.51 44.08
C GLU A 234 18.92 -8.50 44.15
N GLN A 235 19.49 -9.47 44.86
CA GLN A 235 20.87 -9.42 45.34
C GLN A 235 21.91 -9.61 44.21
N PRO A 236 23.13 -9.06 44.36
CA PRO A 236 24.11 -9.05 43.27
C PRO A 236 24.64 -10.45 42.97
N ILE A 237 24.52 -10.87 41.71
CA ILE A 237 25.37 -11.92 41.15
C ILE A 237 26.52 -11.22 40.43
N GLU A 238 27.75 -11.61 40.73
CA GLU A 238 28.97 -10.98 40.24
C GLU A 238 29.16 -11.26 38.73
N PRO A 239 29.30 -10.24 37.86
CA PRO A 239 29.44 -10.46 36.43
C PRO A 239 30.84 -10.96 36.07
N ALA A 240 30.89 -11.97 35.19
CA ALA A 240 32.12 -12.43 34.57
C ALA A 240 32.71 -11.34 33.64
N PRO A 241 34.03 -11.31 33.40
CA PRO A 241 34.67 -10.23 32.65
C PRO A 241 34.24 -10.22 31.17
N GLU A 242 33.75 -9.07 30.72
CA GLU A 242 33.37 -8.82 29.33
C GLU A 242 34.59 -8.92 28.39
N GLN A 243 34.39 -9.56 27.24
CA GLN A 243 35.33 -9.50 26.11
C GLN A 243 34.92 -8.37 25.14
N PRO A 244 35.86 -7.86 24.30
CA PRO A 244 35.55 -6.78 23.39
C PRO A 244 34.44 -7.16 22.41
N ILE A 245 33.40 -6.34 22.34
CA ILE A 245 32.31 -6.49 21.38
C ILE A 245 32.81 -6.01 20.02
N GLU A 246 32.97 -6.92 19.06
CA GLU A 246 33.16 -6.56 17.65
C GLU A 246 31.86 -5.93 17.10
N PRO A 247 31.95 -4.95 16.18
CA PRO A 247 30.76 -4.32 15.62
C PRO A 247 29.89 -5.38 14.91
N PRO A 248 28.56 -5.35 15.07
CA PRO A 248 27.69 -6.37 14.49
C PRO A 248 27.82 -6.36 12.98
N THR A 249 28.20 -7.51 12.41
CA THR A 249 28.15 -7.73 10.97
C THR A 249 26.70 -7.71 10.52
N GLU A 250 26.36 -6.82 9.60
CA GLU A 250 25.00 -6.64 9.10
C GLU A 250 24.55 -7.90 8.36
N THR A 251 23.67 -8.69 8.97
CA THR A 251 23.15 -9.93 8.39
C THR A 251 22.15 -9.60 7.29
N GLU A 252 22.47 -10.01 6.06
CA GLU A 252 21.62 -9.80 4.89
C GLU A 252 20.22 -10.42 5.08
N LEU A 253 19.19 -9.66 4.70
CA LEU A 253 17.80 -10.08 4.77
C LEU A 253 17.41 -10.75 3.44
N VAL A 254 17.08 -12.04 3.49
CA VAL A 254 16.71 -12.84 2.32
C VAL A 254 15.21 -13.15 2.37
N CYS A 255 14.51 -12.92 1.26
CA CYS A 255 13.05 -13.08 1.14
C CYS A 255 12.70 -14.20 0.16
N ASP A 256 13.28 -15.39 0.39
CA ASP A 256 13.20 -16.57 -0.49
C ASP A 256 12.06 -17.55 -0.13
N GLY A 257 11.19 -17.19 0.82
CA GLY A 257 10.01 -17.98 1.17
C GLY A 257 9.02 -18.20 0.00
N PRO A 258 8.03 -19.09 0.18
CA PRO A 258 6.95 -19.25 -0.79
C PRO A 258 6.17 -17.94 -0.97
N ASN A 259 5.57 -17.76 -2.14
CA ASN A 259 4.59 -16.70 -2.36
C ASN A 259 3.33 -17.02 -1.53
N LEU A 260 2.87 -16.03 -0.76
CA LEU A 260 1.67 -16.12 0.09
C LEU A 260 0.40 -15.60 -0.61
N LEU A 261 0.53 -15.02 -1.80
CA LEU A 261 -0.59 -14.63 -2.65
C LEU A 261 -0.89 -15.76 -3.66
N TRP A 262 -2.13 -16.22 -3.67
CA TRP A 262 -2.64 -17.15 -4.68
C TRP A 262 -2.73 -16.48 -6.04
N ASN A 263 -2.33 -17.21 -7.09
CA ASN A 263 -2.45 -16.78 -8.49
C ASN A 263 -1.95 -15.33 -8.75
N GLY A 264 -0.88 -14.92 -8.06
CA GLY A 264 -0.33 -13.57 -8.24
C GLY A 264 0.44 -13.38 -9.55
N ASN A 265 0.85 -14.48 -10.19
CA ASN A 265 1.36 -14.51 -11.56
C ASN A 265 0.26 -14.83 -12.61
N PHE A 266 -1.01 -14.85 -12.20
CA PHE A 266 -2.22 -15.01 -13.03
C PHE A 266 -2.35 -16.28 -13.91
N GLU A 267 -1.34 -17.16 -13.96
CA GLU A 267 -1.31 -18.39 -14.75
C GLU A 267 -2.30 -19.50 -14.33
N ASP A 268 -2.91 -19.45 -13.13
CA ASP A 268 -3.95 -20.42 -12.74
C ASP A 268 -5.31 -20.13 -13.43
N GLY A 269 -5.45 -18.97 -14.09
CA GLY A 269 -6.62 -18.58 -14.86
C GLY A 269 -7.53 -17.55 -14.20
N PHE A 270 -8.64 -17.25 -14.87
CA PHE A 270 -9.53 -16.11 -14.57
C PHE A 270 -11.00 -16.50 -14.40
N GLU A 271 -11.69 -15.73 -13.57
CA GLU A 271 -13.14 -15.73 -13.45
C GLU A 271 -13.84 -15.14 -14.70
N VAL A 272 -15.14 -15.38 -14.84
CA VAL A 272 -15.95 -14.91 -15.98
C VAL A 272 -16.10 -13.39 -16.08
N ASN A 273 -15.71 -12.66 -15.03
CA ASN A 273 -15.63 -11.21 -14.97
C ASN A 273 -14.25 -10.66 -15.40
N GLY A 274 -13.29 -11.53 -15.76
CA GLY A 274 -11.93 -11.17 -16.15
C GLY A 274 -10.99 -10.83 -14.99
N VAL A 275 -11.33 -11.24 -13.76
CA VAL A 275 -10.44 -11.16 -12.59
C VAL A 275 -9.71 -12.48 -12.41
N GLY A 276 -8.41 -12.47 -12.11
CA GLY A 276 -7.64 -13.68 -11.82
C GLY A 276 -8.24 -14.46 -10.65
N TYR A 277 -8.27 -15.80 -10.71
CA TYR A 277 -8.81 -16.61 -9.62
C TYR A 277 -8.20 -16.24 -8.26
N TYR A 278 -9.01 -16.30 -7.21
CA TYR A 278 -8.68 -15.93 -5.82
C TYR A 278 -8.49 -14.43 -5.54
N TRP A 279 -8.60 -13.56 -6.55
CA TRP A 279 -8.66 -12.11 -6.37
C TRP A 279 -10.11 -11.60 -6.40
N TRP A 280 -10.37 -10.50 -5.71
CA TRP A 280 -11.65 -9.79 -5.76
C TRP A 280 -11.49 -8.42 -6.43
N PRO A 281 -12.39 -8.05 -7.37
CA PRO A 281 -12.41 -6.71 -7.96
C PRO A 281 -12.95 -5.67 -6.99
N TYR A 282 -12.46 -4.44 -7.07
CA TYR A 282 -13.05 -3.28 -6.40
C TYR A 282 -12.78 -1.97 -7.15
N ASN A 283 -13.74 -1.04 -7.14
CA ASN A 283 -13.61 0.29 -7.76
C ASN A 283 -14.44 1.32 -6.97
N ASN A 284 -14.26 2.62 -7.25
CA ASN A 284 -15.02 3.68 -6.57
C ASN A 284 -16.40 4.02 -7.15
N ASN A 285 -16.86 3.31 -8.17
CA ASN A 285 -18.09 3.60 -8.93
C ASN A 285 -18.18 5.05 -9.47
N GLY A 286 -17.05 5.74 -9.68
CA GLY A 286 -17.02 7.07 -10.30
C GLY A 286 -17.41 7.02 -11.79
N ALA A 287 -17.71 8.16 -12.40
CA ALA A 287 -18.21 8.26 -13.78
C ALA A 287 -17.20 7.77 -14.85
N ALA A 288 -17.22 6.47 -15.08
CA ALA A 288 -16.51 5.69 -16.11
C ALA A 288 -17.10 4.27 -16.19
N ASN A 289 -16.78 3.55 -17.25
CA ASN A 289 -16.86 2.09 -17.25
C ASN A 289 -15.57 1.52 -16.65
N TYR A 290 -15.70 0.43 -15.89
CA TYR A 290 -14.59 -0.29 -15.26
C TYR A 290 -14.54 -1.70 -15.81
N GLY A 291 -13.37 -2.16 -16.23
CA GLY A 291 -13.18 -3.50 -16.80
C GLY A 291 -12.04 -4.26 -16.13
N TYR A 292 -12.16 -5.57 -16.10
CA TYR A 292 -11.13 -6.50 -15.66
C TYR A 292 -10.98 -7.54 -16.77
N TYR A 293 -9.74 -7.85 -17.13
CA TYR A 293 -9.48 -8.76 -18.25
C TYR A 293 -8.24 -9.64 -18.01
N ASP A 294 -8.32 -10.84 -18.57
CA ASP A 294 -7.17 -11.71 -18.83
C ASP A 294 -6.45 -11.16 -20.07
N ASP A 295 -5.36 -10.41 -19.88
CA ASP A 295 -4.54 -9.97 -21.01
C ASP A 295 -3.50 -11.03 -21.35
N MET A 296 -3.76 -11.72 -22.46
CA MET A 296 -2.92 -12.78 -23.01
C MET A 296 -1.99 -12.28 -24.13
N TRP A 297 -1.92 -10.97 -24.38
CA TRP A 297 -1.12 -10.43 -25.48
C TRP A 297 0.37 -10.42 -25.10
N PRO A 298 1.26 -11.15 -25.79
CA PRO A 298 2.63 -11.38 -25.28
C PRO A 298 3.47 -10.14 -24.94
N PRO A 299 3.31 -8.97 -25.58
CA PRO A 299 4.02 -7.74 -25.18
C PRO A 299 3.61 -7.17 -23.81
N VAL A 300 2.48 -7.59 -23.24
CA VAL A 300 1.95 -7.14 -21.94
C VAL A 300 1.78 -8.29 -20.94
N VAL A 301 2.42 -9.43 -21.22
CA VAL A 301 2.63 -10.52 -20.27
C VAL A 301 4.09 -10.46 -19.84
N ALA A 302 4.36 -10.31 -18.54
CA ALA A 302 5.73 -10.22 -18.03
C ALA A 302 6.35 -11.60 -17.82
N GLU A 303 5.57 -12.57 -17.35
CA GLU A 303 5.94 -13.99 -17.25
C GLU A 303 4.76 -14.90 -17.64
N GLY A 304 5.05 -16.08 -18.22
CA GLY A 304 4.00 -17.04 -18.58
C GLY A 304 3.22 -16.67 -19.85
N LYS A 305 1.90 -16.52 -19.72
CA LYS A 305 0.90 -16.33 -20.79
C LYS A 305 -0.20 -15.32 -20.44
N HIS A 306 -0.35 -14.96 -19.18
CA HIS A 306 -1.49 -14.21 -18.67
C HIS A 306 -1.03 -13.07 -17.76
N ALA A 307 -1.63 -11.88 -17.90
CA ALA A 307 -1.51 -10.78 -16.95
C ALA A 307 -2.89 -10.24 -16.58
N GLN A 308 -3.02 -9.61 -15.41
CA GLN A 308 -4.25 -8.96 -15.00
C GLN A 308 -4.29 -7.53 -15.55
N LEU A 309 -5.20 -7.26 -16.47
CA LEU A 309 -5.51 -5.89 -16.89
C LEU A 309 -6.70 -5.33 -16.11
N LEU A 310 -6.56 -4.08 -15.66
CA LEU A 310 -7.63 -3.26 -15.07
C LEU A 310 -7.86 -2.03 -15.95
N GLU A 311 -9.08 -1.83 -16.45
CA GLU A 311 -9.45 -0.72 -17.36
C GLU A 311 -10.28 0.36 -16.64
N ILE A 312 -9.93 1.64 -16.84
CA ILE A 312 -10.81 2.78 -16.54
C ILE A 312 -11.12 3.52 -17.85
N ASN A 313 -12.36 3.37 -18.33
CA ASN A 313 -12.82 3.94 -19.59
C ASN A 313 -13.86 5.04 -19.37
N SER A 314 -13.44 6.31 -19.50
CA SER A 314 -14.30 7.48 -19.33
C SER A 314 -14.72 8.13 -20.67
N ARG A 315 -14.79 7.34 -21.76
CA ARG A 315 -15.37 7.78 -23.04
C ARG A 315 -16.89 7.84 -22.95
N GLY A 316 -17.49 8.94 -23.39
CA GLY A 316 -18.91 9.24 -23.28
C GLY A 316 -19.40 9.58 -21.86
N TRP A 317 -18.50 9.73 -20.88
CA TRP A 317 -18.83 10.03 -19.49
C TRP A 317 -18.49 11.49 -19.12
N MET A 318 -19.48 12.24 -18.61
CA MET A 318 -19.23 13.54 -17.99
C MET A 318 -18.43 13.37 -16.69
N PRO A 319 -17.39 14.16 -16.42
CA PRO A 319 -16.43 13.87 -15.38
C PRO A 319 -16.83 14.54 -14.06
N THR A 320 -17.93 14.07 -13.48
CA THR A 320 -18.43 14.52 -12.18
C THR A 320 -17.44 14.27 -11.04
N ASP A 321 -16.58 13.26 -11.19
CA ASP A 321 -15.70 12.75 -10.16
C ASP A 321 -14.26 13.20 -10.38
N ALA A 322 -13.66 13.77 -9.33
CA ALA A 322 -12.29 14.29 -9.36
C ALA A 322 -11.23 13.18 -9.45
N GLN A 323 -11.58 11.93 -9.12
CA GLN A 323 -10.71 10.76 -9.16
C GLN A 323 -11.55 9.52 -9.49
N ARG A 324 -11.00 8.62 -10.29
CA ARG A 324 -11.57 7.28 -10.56
C ARG A 324 -10.49 6.25 -10.31
N TRP A 325 -10.79 5.17 -9.63
CA TRP A 325 -9.80 4.13 -9.39
C TRP A 325 -10.42 2.74 -9.47
N ILE A 326 -9.58 1.76 -9.78
CA ILE A 326 -9.89 0.34 -9.97
C ILE A 326 -8.80 -0.50 -9.30
N GLY A 327 -9.12 -1.69 -8.81
CA GLY A 327 -8.14 -2.52 -8.14
C GLY A 327 -8.56 -3.97 -7.96
N ILE A 328 -7.59 -4.80 -7.54
CA ILE A 328 -7.79 -6.18 -7.12
C ILE A 328 -7.27 -6.39 -5.69
N THR A 329 -7.96 -7.21 -4.92
CA THR A 329 -7.65 -7.47 -3.50
C THR A 329 -7.66 -8.96 -3.16
N GLN A 330 -6.89 -9.36 -2.15
CA GLN A 330 -6.80 -10.73 -1.66
C GLN A 330 -6.52 -10.76 -0.14
N ASP A 331 -6.98 -11.79 0.56
CA ASP A 331 -6.57 -12.09 1.93
C ASP A 331 -5.11 -12.61 1.94
N ALA A 332 -4.22 -11.97 2.69
CA ALA A 332 -2.85 -12.40 2.94
C ALA A 332 -2.69 -12.87 4.39
N PHE A 333 -2.31 -14.14 4.58
CA PHE A 333 -2.08 -14.77 5.89
C PHE A 333 -0.59 -14.66 6.25
N VAL A 334 -0.28 -13.98 7.35
CA VAL A 334 1.08 -13.56 7.72
C VAL A 334 1.33 -13.69 9.22
N GLU A 335 2.59 -13.64 9.65
CA GLU A 335 2.96 -13.65 11.07
C GLU A 335 3.14 -12.23 11.61
N PRO A 336 2.39 -11.81 12.65
CA PRO A 336 2.52 -10.48 13.24
C PRO A 336 3.96 -10.15 13.63
N GLY A 337 4.44 -8.98 13.20
CA GLY A 337 5.79 -8.48 13.49
C GLY A 337 6.92 -9.07 12.62
N ALA A 338 6.66 -10.12 11.85
CA ALA A 338 7.64 -10.66 10.89
C ALA A 338 7.78 -9.74 9.67
N THR A 339 8.96 -9.74 9.05
CA THR A 339 9.25 -8.96 7.85
C THR A 339 8.86 -9.75 6.60
N TYR A 340 8.20 -9.07 5.67
CA TYR A 340 7.79 -9.57 4.36
C TYR A 340 8.31 -8.65 3.26
N GLN A 341 8.50 -9.20 2.07
CA GLN A 341 8.74 -8.46 0.84
C GLN A 341 7.54 -8.66 -0.09
N LEU A 342 6.94 -7.56 -0.51
CA LEU A 342 6.10 -7.52 -1.69
C LEU A 342 6.99 -7.26 -2.90
N SER A 343 6.73 -7.96 -4.01
CA SER A 343 7.21 -7.59 -5.34
C SER A 343 6.12 -7.81 -6.38
N PHE A 344 6.11 -7.02 -7.44
CA PHE A 344 5.25 -7.21 -8.62
C PHE A 344 5.78 -6.41 -9.80
N LYS A 345 5.20 -6.65 -10.96
CA LYS A 345 5.42 -5.89 -12.19
C LYS A 345 4.15 -5.14 -12.54
N ALA A 346 4.27 -3.87 -12.91
CA ALA A 346 3.16 -3.05 -13.35
C ALA A 346 3.47 -2.25 -14.64
N MET A 347 2.44 -2.01 -15.44
CA MET A 347 2.49 -1.15 -16.63
C MET A 347 1.24 -0.27 -16.67
N ILE A 348 1.36 0.95 -17.21
CA ILE A 348 0.22 1.82 -17.53
C ILE A 348 0.18 1.98 -19.05
N ARG A 349 -1.01 1.84 -19.66
CA ARG A 349 -1.19 2.03 -21.11
C ARG A 349 -2.34 2.97 -21.45
N GLU A 350 -2.19 3.75 -22.51
CA GLU A 350 -3.23 4.63 -23.05
C GLU A 350 -3.36 4.45 -24.58
N ALA A 351 -4.57 4.67 -25.11
CA ALA A 351 -4.86 4.45 -26.53
C ALA A 351 -4.19 5.47 -27.49
N VAL A 352 -3.77 6.63 -26.99
CA VAL A 352 -3.18 7.75 -27.74
C VAL A 352 -2.06 8.36 -26.88
N ASP A 353 -0.98 8.82 -27.52
CA ASP A 353 0.10 9.52 -26.83
C ASP A 353 -0.35 10.92 -26.40
N HIS A 354 -0.18 11.22 -25.11
CA HIS A 354 -0.35 12.55 -24.51
C HIS A 354 0.90 12.87 -23.66
N SER A 355 2.07 12.78 -24.31
CA SER A 355 3.37 13.14 -23.74
C SER A 355 3.54 14.65 -23.47
N ASP A 356 2.56 15.47 -23.88
CA ASP A 356 2.38 16.88 -23.54
C ASP A 356 1.47 17.12 -22.30
N GLU A 357 0.78 16.10 -21.81
CA GLU A 357 0.04 16.10 -20.54
C GLU A 357 0.93 15.66 -19.36
N ASP A 358 0.44 15.84 -18.13
CA ASP A 358 1.13 15.41 -16.91
C ASP A 358 1.40 13.88 -16.94
N PRO A 359 2.65 13.42 -16.78
CA PRO A 359 2.99 12.00 -16.78
C PRO A 359 2.43 11.24 -15.56
N HIS A 360 2.14 11.92 -14.46
CA HIS A 360 1.55 11.33 -13.26
C HIS A 360 0.02 11.43 -13.25
N ARG A 361 -0.64 11.67 -14.39
CA ARG A 361 -2.12 11.64 -14.51
C ARG A 361 -2.74 10.28 -14.19
N TYR A 362 -1.91 9.24 -14.30
CA TYR A 362 -2.22 7.87 -13.92
C TYR A 362 -1.17 7.41 -12.90
N GLU A 363 -1.61 6.75 -11.83
CA GLU A 363 -0.73 6.28 -10.75
C GLU A 363 -1.08 4.84 -10.39
N VAL A 364 -0.07 4.06 -10.04
CA VAL A 364 -0.25 2.70 -9.49
C VAL A 364 0.03 2.76 -7.99
N TYR A 365 -0.79 2.06 -7.22
CA TYR A 365 -0.67 1.94 -5.78
C TYR A 365 -0.76 0.46 -5.36
N TRP A 366 -0.12 0.15 -4.24
CA TRP A 366 -0.42 -1.05 -3.46
C TRP A 366 -0.73 -0.67 -2.02
N GLY A 367 -1.32 -1.57 -1.25
CA GLY A 367 -1.48 -1.34 0.19
C GLY A 367 -1.92 -2.56 0.96
N TYR A 368 -2.14 -2.38 2.26
CA TYR A 368 -2.73 -3.41 3.11
C TYR A 368 -3.52 -2.85 4.30
N LYS A 369 -4.52 -3.59 4.75
CA LYS A 369 -5.35 -3.28 5.93
C LYS A 369 -5.40 -4.50 6.84
N ALA A 370 -5.13 -4.31 8.14
CA ALA A 370 -5.29 -5.38 9.13
C ALA A 370 -6.75 -5.83 9.19
N HIS A 371 -6.99 -7.13 9.15
CA HIS A 371 -8.33 -7.70 9.04
C HIS A 371 -8.52 -8.83 10.05
N PRO A 372 -9.46 -8.73 11.02
CA PRO A 372 -9.65 -9.78 12.01
C PRO A 372 -10.22 -11.05 11.35
N ALA A 373 -9.57 -12.20 11.59
CA ALA A 373 -9.82 -13.49 10.93
C ALA A 373 -11.25 -14.09 11.08
N VAL A 374 -12.18 -13.37 11.71
CA VAL A 374 -13.56 -13.82 12.02
C VAL A 374 -14.61 -13.19 11.09
N ALA A 375 -14.24 -12.26 10.21
CA ALA A 375 -15.17 -11.55 9.31
C ALA A 375 -15.09 -12.05 7.86
N HIS A 376 -16.07 -12.83 7.42
CA HIS A 376 -16.28 -13.15 5.99
C HIS A 376 -17.79 -13.13 5.68
N PRO A 377 -18.23 -12.80 4.45
CA PRO A 377 -17.59 -11.97 3.43
C PRO A 377 -18.45 -10.72 3.22
N ILE A 378 -18.05 -9.59 3.80
CA ILE A 378 -18.58 -8.29 3.36
C ILE A 378 -17.67 -7.89 2.21
N GLU A 379 -18.22 -7.78 1.00
CA GLU A 379 -17.51 -7.11 -0.11
C GLU A 379 -16.96 -5.79 0.45
N PRO A 380 -15.64 -5.54 0.36
CA PRO A 380 -15.10 -4.35 0.98
C PRO A 380 -15.69 -3.15 0.23
N THR A 381 -16.67 -2.49 0.84
CA THR A 381 -17.35 -1.30 0.30
C THR A 381 -16.38 -0.13 0.39
N LEU A 382 -15.34 -0.19 -0.45
CA LEU A 382 -14.28 0.80 -0.58
C LEU A 382 -14.84 1.98 -1.35
N THR A 383 -15.82 2.65 -0.75
CA THR A 383 -16.49 3.82 -1.34
C THR A 383 -15.63 5.09 -1.21
N SER A 384 -14.48 5.02 -0.54
CA SER A 384 -13.53 6.12 -0.43
C SER A 384 -12.08 5.63 -0.43
N ILE A 385 -11.17 6.44 -0.98
CA ILE A 385 -9.72 6.21 -0.86
C ILE A 385 -9.23 6.36 0.60
N GLY A 386 -10.01 7.03 1.45
CA GLY A 386 -9.76 7.21 2.88
C GLY A 386 -10.05 5.99 3.74
N ASP A 387 -10.57 4.89 3.17
CA ASP A 387 -10.66 3.59 3.85
C ASP A 387 -9.37 2.76 3.72
N LEU A 388 -8.39 3.26 2.94
CA LEU A 388 -7.14 2.59 2.57
C LEU A 388 -5.93 3.33 3.18
N ASP A 389 -5.90 3.45 4.52
CA ASP A 389 -4.93 4.23 5.33
C ASP A 389 -3.43 3.89 5.15
N LYS A 390 -3.08 3.02 4.20
CA LYS A 390 -1.70 2.58 3.87
C LYS A 390 -1.54 2.26 2.37
N LEU A 391 -2.01 3.13 1.48
CA LEU A 391 -1.60 3.06 0.07
C LEU A 391 -0.19 3.64 -0.11
N TYR A 392 0.65 2.90 -0.81
CA TYR A 392 2.01 3.26 -1.17
C TYR A 392 2.08 3.44 -2.69
N GLY A 393 2.58 4.59 -3.13
CA GLY A 393 2.80 4.88 -4.54
C GLY A 393 3.83 3.93 -5.16
N VAL A 394 3.63 3.62 -6.44
CA VAL A 394 4.47 2.74 -7.23
C VAL A 394 4.99 3.57 -8.40
N PRO A 395 6.32 3.75 -8.56
CA PRO A 395 6.91 4.64 -9.56
C PRO A 395 6.88 4.02 -10.97
N VAL A 396 5.67 3.85 -11.54
CA VAL A 396 5.43 3.45 -12.92
C VAL A 396 5.31 4.72 -13.77
N SER A 397 6.46 5.30 -14.16
CA SER A 397 6.52 6.62 -14.77
C SER A 397 6.35 6.65 -16.31
N GLU A 398 6.34 5.50 -16.97
CA GLU A 398 6.13 5.38 -18.41
C GLU A 398 4.69 4.95 -18.75
N ILE A 399 3.88 5.90 -19.23
CA ILE A 399 2.57 5.61 -19.84
C ILE A 399 2.82 5.18 -21.29
N SER A 400 2.63 3.88 -21.54
CA SER A 400 2.89 3.28 -22.85
C SER A 400 1.70 3.38 -23.80
N LEU A 401 1.94 3.24 -25.11
CA LEU A 401 0.85 3.11 -26.08
C LEU A 401 0.25 1.70 -26.02
N ARG A 402 -1.08 1.57 -25.98
CA ARG A 402 -1.77 0.26 -26.01
C ARG A 402 -1.39 -0.62 -27.20
N THR A 403 -1.03 -0.03 -28.34
CA THR A 403 -0.61 -0.74 -29.56
C THR A 403 0.89 -1.00 -29.66
N ALA A 404 1.69 -0.38 -28.79
CA ALA A 404 3.15 -0.49 -28.76
C ALA A 404 3.64 -0.29 -27.29
N PRO A 405 3.39 -1.28 -26.42
CA PRO A 405 3.73 -1.19 -25.01
C PRO A 405 5.25 -1.15 -24.78
N GLY A 406 5.65 -0.43 -23.74
CA GLY A 406 7.02 -0.42 -23.23
C GLY A 406 7.34 -1.65 -22.39
N ALA A 407 8.34 -1.54 -21.52
CA ALA A 407 8.68 -2.60 -20.57
C ALA A 407 7.86 -2.46 -19.28
N TYR A 408 7.58 -3.58 -18.63
CA TYR A 408 7.04 -3.58 -17.28
C TYR A 408 7.99 -2.90 -16.27
N SER A 409 7.44 -2.05 -15.42
CA SER A 409 8.15 -1.53 -14.25
C SER A 409 8.12 -2.58 -13.14
N SER A 410 9.28 -3.00 -12.65
CA SER A 410 9.40 -3.93 -11.52
C SER A 410 9.45 -3.17 -10.19
N TYR A 411 8.61 -3.56 -9.24
CA TYR A 411 8.54 -2.96 -7.90
C TYR A 411 8.86 -3.99 -6.82
N SER A 412 9.50 -3.55 -5.74
CA SER A 412 9.71 -4.35 -4.53
C SER A 412 9.79 -3.47 -3.28
N LYS A 413 9.14 -3.89 -2.18
CA LYS A 413 9.18 -3.19 -0.89
C LYS A 413 9.08 -4.17 0.27
N THR A 414 9.96 -4.02 1.26
CA THR A 414 9.89 -4.75 2.53
C THR A 414 9.05 -4.01 3.57
N PHE A 415 8.23 -4.72 4.32
CA PHE A 415 7.44 -4.18 5.44
C PHE A 415 7.28 -5.22 6.56
N LYS A 416 6.85 -4.78 7.75
CA LYS A 416 6.47 -5.69 8.85
C LYS A 416 4.96 -5.90 8.87
N ALA A 417 4.52 -7.15 8.95
CA ALA A 417 3.11 -7.46 9.12
C ALA A 417 2.58 -6.90 10.45
N PRO A 418 1.46 -6.16 10.47
CA PRO A 418 0.88 -5.61 11.70
C PRO A 418 0.03 -6.62 12.49
N ASP A 419 -0.47 -7.66 11.82
CA ASP A 419 -1.54 -8.56 12.28
C ASP A 419 -1.40 -9.93 11.59
N GLU A 420 -2.24 -10.91 11.93
CA GLU A 420 -2.18 -12.30 11.41
C GLU A 420 -2.86 -12.48 10.05
N VAL A 421 -3.81 -11.61 9.72
CA VAL A 421 -4.48 -11.55 8.42
C VAL A 421 -4.54 -10.10 7.96
N MET A 422 -4.25 -9.87 6.68
CA MET A 422 -4.36 -8.57 6.04
C MET A 422 -5.19 -8.70 4.77
N TRP A 423 -6.01 -7.71 4.47
CA TRP A 423 -6.39 -7.44 3.08
C TRP A 423 -5.20 -6.79 2.38
N PHE A 424 -4.75 -7.41 1.29
CA PHE A 424 -3.75 -6.87 0.36
C PHE A 424 -4.46 -6.22 -0.84
N TYR A 425 -3.91 -5.13 -1.36
CA TYR A 425 -4.51 -4.36 -2.46
C TYR A 425 -3.48 -4.00 -3.54
N LEU A 426 -3.89 -4.11 -4.80
CA LEU A 426 -3.31 -3.38 -5.94
C LEU A 426 -4.37 -2.47 -6.54
N LEU A 427 -3.96 -1.29 -7.03
CA LEU A 427 -4.85 -0.23 -7.49
C LEU A 427 -4.23 0.59 -8.63
N GLY A 428 -5.04 0.88 -9.64
CA GLY A 428 -4.79 1.93 -10.63
C GLY A 428 -5.66 3.15 -10.35
N LEU A 429 -5.04 4.34 -10.27
CA LEU A 429 -5.70 5.62 -10.06
C LEU A 429 -5.67 6.45 -11.34
N LYS A 430 -6.84 6.87 -11.82
CA LYS A 430 -7.03 7.90 -12.82
C LYS A 430 -7.31 9.23 -12.13
N LYS A 431 -6.30 10.09 -12.09
CA LYS A 431 -6.42 11.43 -11.51
C LYS A 431 -7.24 12.34 -12.43
N TRP A 432 -7.92 13.26 -11.76
CA TRP A 432 -8.68 14.35 -12.34
C TRP A 432 -9.89 13.93 -13.20
N ALA A 433 -10.68 14.96 -13.47
CA ALA A 433 -11.87 14.94 -14.30
C ALA A 433 -11.54 14.81 -15.81
N THR A 434 -10.51 14.05 -16.20
CA THR A 434 -10.13 13.83 -17.60
C THR A 434 -11.24 13.09 -18.36
N GLU A 435 -11.69 13.65 -19.49
CA GLU A 435 -12.76 13.12 -20.35
C GLU A 435 -12.21 12.30 -21.51
N GLU A 436 -13.01 11.43 -22.13
CA GLU A 436 -12.68 10.72 -23.39
C GLU A 436 -11.37 9.89 -23.38
N ARG A 437 -10.89 9.54 -22.19
CA ARG A 437 -9.73 8.69 -21.95
C ARG A 437 -10.11 7.25 -21.61
N GLU A 438 -9.21 6.35 -21.96
CA GLU A 438 -9.25 4.92 -21.70
C GLU A 438 -7.83 4.52 -21.31
N VAL A 439 -7.66 4.11 -20.05
CA VAL A 439 -6.37 3.75 -19.45
C VAL A 439 -6.45 2.33 -18.93
N ASP A 440 -5.41 1.57 -19.24
CA ASP A 440 -5.19 0.22 -18.72
C ASP A 440 -4.08 0.26 -17.66
N PHE A 441 -4.25 -0.53 -16.61
CA PHE A 441 -3.22 -0.85 -15.63
C PHE A 441 -3.01 -2.36 -15.66
N ASP A 442 -1.85 -2.80 -16.15
CA ASP A 442 -1.48 -4.21 -16.19
C ASP A 442 -0.65 -4.58 -14.96
N PHE A 443 -0.97 -5.72 -14.36
CA PHE A 443 -0.23 -6.30 -13.24
C PHE A 443 0.16 -7.74 -13.54
N ASP A 444 1.38 -8.10 -13.17
CA ASP A 444 1.90 -9.46 -13.29
C ASP A 444 2.95 -9.74 -12.19
N ASP A 445 3.29 -11.01 -11.99
CA ASP A 445 4.33 -11.49 -11.08
C ASP A 445 4.19 -10.98 -9.63
N VAL A 446 2.96 -10.94 -9.13
CA VAL A 446 2.61 -10.43 -7.80
C VAL A 446 2.98 -11.46 -6.72
N GLN A 447 3.95 -11.11 -5.87
CA GLN A 447 4.50 -11.99 -4.85
C GLN A 447 4.58 -11.32 -3.48
N LEU A 448 4.12 -12.00 -2.44
CA LEU A 448 4.36 -11.64 -1.04
C LEU A 448 5.15 -12.78 -0.37
N ARG A 449 6.42 -12.54 -0.05
CA ARG A 449 7.32 -13.56 0.54
C ARG A 449 7.77 -13.17 1.94
N LYS A 450 7.84 -14.16 2.83
CA LYS A 450 8.43 -13.97 4.17
C LYS A 450 9.94 -13.81 4.07
N CYS A 451 10.50 -12.87 4.82
CA CYS A 451 11.93 -12.63 4.91
C CYS A 451 12.54 -13.28 6.17
N ARG A 452 13.81 -13.67 6.05
CA ARG A 452 14.64 -14.26 7.12
C ARG A 452 16.03 -13.64 7.09
N THR A 453 16.71 -13.57 8.23
CA THR A 453 18.13 -13.22 8.27
C THR A 453 18.96 -14.40 7.77
N ALA A 454 19.86 -14.16 6.82
CA ALA A 454 20.84 -15.16 6.41
C ALA A 454 21.92 -15.32 7.49
N PRO A 455 22.39 -16.55 7.78
CA PRO A 455 23.64 -16.74 8.50
C PRO A 455 24.78 -16.09 7.71
N VAL A 456 25.68 -15.37 8.39
CA VAL A 456 26.88 -14.82 7.76
C VAL A 456 27.68 -15.97 7.11
N PRO A 457 28.11 -15.85 5.84
CA PRO A 457 28.98 -16.83 5.22
C PRO A 457 30.32 -16.89 5.97
N VAL A 458 30.49 -17.90 6.83
CA VAL A 458 31.77 -18.22 7.42
C VAL A 458 32.65 -18.91 6.38
N ASP A 459 33.88 -18.43 6.21
CA ASP A 459 34.87 -19.06 5.35
C ASP A 459 34.99 -20.56 5.70
N PRO A 460 35.02 -21.47 4.71
CA PRO A 460 35.01 -22.89 4.97
C PRO A 460 36.27 -23.30 5.74
N PRO A 461 36.17 -23.89 6.94
CA PRO A 461 37.34 -24.40 7.64
C PRO A 461 37.96 -25.53 6.83
N ASN A 462 39.29 -25.48 6.68
CA ASN A 462 40.07 -26.56 6.07
C ASN A 462 39.70 -27.90 6.72
N GLY A 463 39.37 -28.89 5.88
CA GLY A 463 38.60 -30.05 6.32
C GLY A 463 39.31 -30.98 7.28
N ASP A 464 38.50 -31.69 8.06
CA ASP A 464 38.80 -33.05 8.52
C ASP A 464 37.56 -33.93 8.32
N ASN A 465 37.77 -35.20 7.96
CA ASN A 465 36.70 -36.15 7.64
C ASN A 465 36.13 -36.78 8.91
N GLY A 466 35.29 -36.03 9.62
CA GLY A 466 34.46 -36.54 10.72
C GLY A 466 33.08 -36.96 10.24
N GLY A 467 32.95 -38.16 9.68
CA GLY A 467 31.66 -38.70 9.29
C GLY A 467 30.84 -39.16 10.50
N ASP A 468 29.75 -38.47 10.79
CA ASP A 468 28.59 -39.06 11.47
C ASP A 468 27.32 -38.65 10.72
N GLY A 469 26.43 -39.61 10.48
CA GLY A 469 25.34 -39.46 9.52
C GLY A 469 24.03 -39.10 10.19
N ASP A 470 23.59 -37.85 10.06
CA ASP A 470 22.20 -37.46 10.28
C ASP A 470 21.66 -36.70 9.07
N ASN A 471 20.95 -37.42 8.19
CA ASN A 471 20.17 -36.83 7.10
C ASN A 471 18.84 -36.29 7.64
N GLY A 472 18.92 -35.41 8.64
CA GLY A 472 17.80 -34.64 9.15
C GLY A 472 17.40 -33.58 8.12
N ALA A 473 16.48 -33.92 7.22
CA ALA A 473 15.82 -32.94 6.37
C ALA A 473 15.24 -31.84 7.27
N SER A 474 15.70 -30.59 7.11
CA SER A 474 15.32 -29.52 8.03
C SER A 474 13.80 -29.35 8.01
N VAL A 475 13.19 -29.18 9.19
CA VAL A 475 11.73 -29.17 9.34
C VAL A 475 11.25 -27.75 9.62
N CYS A 476 10.28 -27.29 8.84
CA CYS A 476 9.65 -25.98 8.96
C CYS A 476 8.15 -26.14 9.25
N THR A 477 7.54 -25.15 9.90
CA THR A 477 6.08 -25.10 10.08
C THR A 477 5.44 -24.24 9.00
N TYR A 478 4.51 -24.84 8.25
CA TYR A 478 3.60 -24.17 7.33
C TYR A 478 2.22 -24.08 7.96
N VAL A 479 1.53 -22.94 7.80
CA VAL A 479 0.16 -22.77 8.29
C VAL A 479 -0.79 -22.96 7.12
N VAL A 480 -1.62 -24.01 7.17
CA VAL A 480 -2.60 -24.34 6.13
C VAL A 480 -3.54 -23.17 5.89
N MET A 481 -3.67 -22.75 4.64
CA MET A 481 -4.45 -21.59 4.21
C MET A 481 -5.77 -22.02 3.54
N ARG A 482 -6.60 -21.05 3.14
CA ARG A 482 -7.91 -21.31 2.55
C ARG A 482 -7.76 -21.82 1.10
N GLY A 483 -8.30 -23.01 0.82
CA GLY A 483 -8.21 -23.64 -0.51
C GLY A 483 -7.06 -24.65 -0.64
N ASP A 484 -6.20 -24.74 0.37
CA ASP A 484 -5.12 -25.72 0.43
C ASP A 484 -5.60 -27.17 0.36
N THR A 485 -4.73 -27.99 -0.21
CA THR A 485 -4.79 -29.44 -0.11
C THR A 485 -3.41 -29.97 0.24
N LEU A 486 -3.30 -31.11 0.92
CA LEU A 486 -1.99 -31.72 1.17
C LEU A 486 -1.22 -32.01 -0.14
N SER A 487 -1.92 -32.19 -1.27
CA SER A 487 -1.31 -32.30 -2.60
C SER A 487 -0.68 -31.00 -3.08
N GLY A 488 -1.35 -29.86 -2.93
CA GLY A 488 -0.80 -28.55 -3.30
C GLY A 488 0.39 -28.17 -2.41
N ILE A 489 0.27 -28.39 -1.10
CA ILE A 489 1.36 -28.13 -0.15
C ILE A 489 2.54 -29.08 -0.41
N ALA A 490 2.29 -30.36 -0.71
CA ALA A 490 3.34 -31.29 -1.07
C ALA A 490 4.11 -30.85 -2.33
N GLN A 491 3.40 -30.35 -3.33
CA GLN A 491 4.02 -29.78 -4.54
C GLN A 491 4.83 -28.52 -4.23
N MET A 492 4.30 -27.59 -3.42
CA MET A 492 4.97 -26.37 -2.98
C MET A 492 6.31 -26.63 -2.28
N TYR A 493 6.38 -27.69 -1.46
CA TYR A 493 7.56 -28.07 -0.69
C TYR A 493 8.36 -29.25 -1.30
N ASN A 494 8.21 -29.49 -2.61
CA ASN A 494 8.86 -30.58 -3.37
C ASN A 494 8.91 -31.93 -2.61
N THR A 495 7.76 -32.35 -2.09
CA THR A 495 7.59 -33.55 -1.27
C THR A 495 6.33 -34.31 -1.68
N THR A 496 5.91 -35.30 -0.89
CA THR A 496 4.70 -36.09 -1.17
C THR A 496 3.64 -35.91 -0.10
N VAL A 497 2.37 -36.09 -0.48
CA VAL A 497 1.24 -36.17 0.48
C VAL A 497 1.54 -37.20 1.58
N GLN A 498 2.12 -38.35 1.21
CA GLN A 498 2.48 -39.40 2.15
C GLN A 498 3.54 -38.93 3.17
N THR A 499 4.51 -38.13 2.73
CA THR A 499 5.52 -37.52 3.60
C THR A 499 4.87 -36.54 4.57
N LEU A 500 4.02 -35.62 4.08
CA LEU A 500 3.32 -34.66 4.94
C LEU A 500 2.39 -35.34 5.95
N VAL A 501 1.66 -36.37 5.52
CA VAL A 501 0.81 -37.20 6.40
C VAL A 501 1.63 -37.84 7.52
N ALA A 502 2.77 -38.42 7.19
CA ALA A 502 3.66 -39.07 8.16
C ALA A 502 4.31 -38.07 9.13
N MET A 503 4.81 -36.93 8.63
CA MET A 503 5.42 -35.86 9.44
C MET A 503 4.44 -35.25 10.45
N ASN A 504 3.13 -35.23 10.12
CA ASN A 504 2.10 -34.54 10.89
C ASN A 504 1.10 -35.43 11.61
N ASN A 505 1.25 -36.76 11.51
CA ASN A 505 0.30 -37.74 12.03
C ASN A 505 -1.16 -37.51 11.55
N ILE A 506 -1.33 -36.99 10.33
CA ILE A 506 -2.66 -36.62 9.79
C ILE A 506 -3.47 -37.89 9.50
N GLN A 507 -4.57 -38.07 10.24
CA GLN A 507 -5.39 -39.29 10.15
C GLN A 507 -6.23 -39.38 8.87
N ASN A 508 -6.60 -38.24 8.29
CA ASN A 508 -7.35 -38.15 7.03
C ASN A 508 -6.63 -37.18 6.08
N PRO A 509 -5.91 -37.67 5.05
CA PRO A 509 -5.15 -36.83 4.13
C PRO A 509 -6.01 -35.84 3.32
N SER A 510 -7.33 -36.05 3.26
CA SER A 510 -8.30 -35.17 2.60
C SER A 510 -8.96 -34.16 3.54
N LEU A 511 -8.53 -34.09 4.81
CA LEU A 511 -9.07 -33.18 5.82
C LEU A 511 -7.94 -32.48 6.58
N ILE A 512 -7.60 -31.28 6.10
CA ILE A 512 -6.79 -30.28 6.80
C ILE A 512 -7.66 -29.04 7.02
N PHE A 513 -7.39 -28.29 8.08
CA PHE A 513 -8.16 -27.10 8.45
C PHE A 513 -7.37 -25.83 8.13
N VAL A 514 -8.07 -24.76 7.74
CA VAL A 514 -7.44 -23.43 7.62
C VAL A 514 -6.90 -23.01 9.00
N MET A 515 -5.75 -22.33 9.00
CA MET A 515 -4.90 -22.02 10.16
C MET A 515 -4.28 -23.23 10.88
N GLN A 516 -4.38 -24.45 10.35
CA GLN A 516 -3.70 -25.61 10.94
C GLN A 516 -2.19 -25.55 10.69
N PRO A 517 -1.33 -25.49 11.72
CA PRO A 517 0.11 -25.65 11.53
C PRO A 517 0.44 -27.10 11.17
N ILE A 518 1.20 -27.29 10.10
CA ILE A 518 1.76 -28.58 9.67
C ILE A 518 3.26 -28.43 9.39
N GLN A 519 4.03 -29.45 9.75
CA GLN A 519 5.44 -29.58 9.48
C GLN A 519 5.67 -29.99 8.01
N VAL A 520 6.57 -29.27 7.34
CA VAL A 520 6.97 -29.47 5.95
C VAL A 520 8.50 -29.57 5.86
N PRO A 521 9.07 -30.26 4.86
CA PRO A 521 10.51 -30.23 4.61
C PRO A 521 10.95 -28.84 4.15
N CYS A 522 12.10 -28.38 4.65
CA CYS A 522 12.80 -27.18 4.20
C CYS A 522 14.12 -27.58 3.53
N GLY A 523 14.46 -26.93 2.42
CA GLY A 523 15.70 -27.13 1.67
C GLY A 523 15.61 -28.06 0.45
N GLY A 524 14.45 -28.19 -0.19
CA GLY A 524 14.32 -28.83 -1.50
C GLY A 524 14.22 -27.80 -2.63
N ASP A 525 15.23 -27.71 -3.49
CA ASP A 525 15.12 -26.99 -4.76
C ASP A 525 13.95 -27.54 -5.59
N PRO A 526 13.23 -26.72 -6.38
CA PRO A 526 12.19 -27.20 -7.27
C PRO A 526 12.76 -28.19 -8.31
N PRO A 527 12.02 -29.23 -8.71
CA PRO A 527 12.51 -30.23 -9.63
C PRO A 527 12.72 -29.63 -11.03
N SER A 528 13.98 -29.36 -11.38
CA SER A 528 14.36 -28.98 -12.73
C SER A 528 14.26 -30.20 -13.67
N SER A 529 13.10 -30.38 -14.30
CA SER A 529 13.01 -30.78 -15.72
C SER A 529 11.55 -30.91 -16.19
N LEU A 530 11.31 -30.44 -17.41
CA LEU A 530 10.18 -30.82 -18.23
C LEU A 530 10.28 -32.32 -18.57
N GLU A 531 9.29 -33.12 -18.20
CA GLU A 531 8.97 -34.33 -18.98
C GLU A 531 7.51 -34.30 -19.45
N SER A 532 7.37 -34.62 -20.73
CA SER A 532 6.16 -34.47 -21.53
C SER A 532 5.09 -35.51 -21.20
N TYR A 533 3.84 -35.07 -21.06
CA TYR A 533 2.69 -35.92 -21.35
C TYR A 533 2.17 -35.63 -22.75
N THR A 534 2.38 -36.58 -23.66
CA THR A 534 1.80 -36.58 -25.00
C THR A 534 0.36 -37.10 -24.94
N GLU A 535 -0.63 -36.23 -25.14
CA GLU A 535 -1.98 -36.70 -25.46
C GLU A 535 -2.06 -37.18 -26.92
N ALA A 536 -2.69 -38.34 -27.11
CA ALA A 536 -3.02 -38.89 -28.42
C ALA A 536 -4.31 -38.23 -28.96
N PRO A 537 -4.48 -38.14 -30.29
CA PRO A 537 -5.38 -37.16 -30.89
C PRO A 537 -6.86 -37.56 -30.82
N VAL A 538 -7.72 -36.56 -30.60
CA VAL A 538 -9.16 -36.65 -30.88
C VAL A 538 -9.43 -35.98 -32.23
N ASP A 539 -9.74 -36.79 -33.23
CA ASP A 539 -10.21 -36.36 -34.55
C ASP A 539 -11.57 -35.66 -34.46
N ASN A 540 -11.73 -34.54 -35.17
CA ASN A 540 -12.96 -34.16 -35.86
C ASN A 540 -12.68 -32.97 -36.80
N GLY A 541 -12.26 -33.27 -38.03
CA GLY A 541 -12.03 -32.25 -39.06
C GLY A 541 -13.30 -31.78 -39.79
N ALA A 542 -13.59 -30.47 -39.73
CA ALA A 542 -14.27 -29.63 -40.75
C ALA A 542 -14.52 -28.23 -40.14
N GLY A 543 -14.34 -27.09 -40.82
CA GLY A 543 -13.79 -26.81 -42.15
C GLY A 543 -13.74 -25.29 -42.33
N TYR A 544 -12.61 -24.78 -42.81
CA TYR A 544 -12.28 -23.34 -42.92
C TYR A 544 -13.13 -22.58 -43.96
N ALA A 545 -13.59 -21.38 -43.62
CA ALA A 545 -13.99 -20.34 -44.58
C ALA A 545 -13.83 -18.94 -43.95
N SER A 546 -12.73 -18.26 -44.28
CA SER A 546 -12.41 -16.89 -43.86
C SER A 546 -13.08 -15.85 -44.76
N VAL A 547 -13.79 -14.86 -44.21
CA VAL A 547 -14.09 -13.61 -44.91
C VAL A 547 -14.19 -12.41 -43.97
N GLU A 548 -13.35 -11.41 -44.22
CA GLU A 548 -13.53 -9.99 -43.91
C GLU A 548 -12.92 -9.20 -45.09
N PRO A 549 -13.22 -7.90 -45.27
CA PRO A 549 -14.38 -7.13 -44.79
C PRO A 549 -15.12 -6.44 -45.97
N ALA A 550 -16.18 -5.67 -45.68
CA ALA A 550 -16.76 -4.74 -46.65
C ALA A 550 -17.28 -3.46 -45.97
N GLU A 551 -16.70 -2.32 -46.34
CA GLU A 551 -17.20 -0.99 -45.98
C GLU A 551 -18.54 -0.69 -46.66
N SER A 552 -19.38 0.15 -46.04
CA SER A 552 -20.26 1.05 -46.81
C SER A 552 -20.63 2.31 -46.04
N THR A 553 -20.41 3.46 -46.67
CA THR A 553 -20.73 4.80 -46.17
C THR A 553 -22.11 5.28 -46.65
N LYS A 554 -22.75 6.16 -45.84
CA LYS A 554 -23.64 7.32 -46.18
C LYS A 554 -24.51 7.65 -44.96
N GLN A 555 -24.38 8.80 -44.28
CA GLN A 555 -24.53 10.21 -44.69
C GLN A 555 -25.99 10.75 -44.67
N ALA A 556 -26.31 11.43 -43.56
CA ALA A 556 -27.17 12.60 -43.30
C ALA A 556 -28.39 12.99 -44.18
N SER A 557 -29.51 13.29 -43.50
CA SER A 557 -30.59 14.25 -43.85
C SER A 557 -31.44 14.47 -42.56
N SER A 558 -31.41 15.61 -41.85
CA SER A 558 -32.11 16.89 -42.05
C SER A 558 -33.52 17.01 -41.40
N ASP A 559 -33.60 17.90 -40.41
CA ASP A 559 -34.68 18.86 -40.09
C ASP A 559 -36.04 18.48 -39.43
N GLN A 560 -36.22 19.12 -38.25
CA GLN A 560 -37.38 19.88 -37.73
C GLN A 560 -38.51 19.23 -36.89
N ASP A 561 -38.45 19.57 -35.59
CA ASP A 561 -39.45 20.22 -34.73
C ASP A 561 -40.87 19.62 -34.54
N VAL A 562 -41.23 19.30 -33.28
CA VAL A 562 -42.13 20.10 -32.39
C VAL A 562 -42.48 19.33 -31.09
N GLU A 563 -42.37 20.03 -29.95
CA GLU A 563 -42.72 19.64 -28.55
C GLU A 563 -44.24 19.84 -28.21
N PRO A 564 -44.76 19.65 -26.96
CA PRO A 564 -44.64 18.52 -26.02
C PRO A 564 -45.98 18.18 -25.27
N ALA A 565 -46.01 17.11 -24.45
CA ALA A 565 -46.90 16.93 -23.27
C ALA A 565 -46.45 15.66 -22.49
N SER A 566 -46.15 15.60 -21.19
CA SER A 566 -46.74 16.15 -19.94
C SER A 566 -47.53 15.09 -19.14
N ALA A 567 -47.32 15.04 -17.81
CA ALA A 567 -48.02 14.27 -16.76
C ALA A 567 -47.75 12.74 -16.73
N THR A 568 -46.97 12.14 -15.81
CA THR A 568 -46.96 12.03 -14.31
C THR A 568 -47.58 10.72 -13.78
N ARG A 569 -47.05 10.27 -12.63
CA ARG A 569 -47.54 9.19 -11.72
C ARG A 569 -47.22 7.74 -12.09
N GLU A 570 -47.14 6.80 -11.14
CA GLU A 570 -46.85 6.80 -9.68
C GLU A 570 -46.40 5.35 -9.35
N ASP A 571 -45.92 5.12 -8.13
CA ASP A 571 -45.42 3.84 -7.61
C ASP A 571 -46.48 2.70 -7.62
N GLU A 572 -46.03 1.43 -7.65
CA GLU A 572 -46.43 0.40 -6.66
C GLU A 572 -45.71 -0.95 -6.85
N GLU A 573 -45.33 -1.57 -5.72
CA GLU A 573 -44.90 -2.97 -5.61
C GLU A 573 -46.10 -3.93 -5.60
N ALA A 574 -45.92 -5.19 -6.04
CA ALA A 574 -46.76 -6.29 -5.57
C ALA A 574 -46.07 -7.67 -5.72
N GLU A 575 -45.74 -8.31 -4.59
CA GLU A 575 -45.59 -9.77 -4.53
C GLU A 575 -46.96 -10.47 -4.72
N ALA A 576 -46.97 -11.64 -5.35
CA ALA A 576 -48.02 -12.63 -5.12
C ALA A 576 -47.50 -14.07 -5.27
N THR A 577 -47.68 -14.86 -4.22
CA THR A 577 -47.32 -16.28 -4.15
C THR A 577 -48.44 -17.19 -4.68
N ARG A 578 -48.07 -18.33 -5.27
CA ARG A 578 -48.87 -19.56 -5.23
C ARG A 578 -48.08 -20.79 -5.67
N GLY A 579 -48.14 -21.85 -4.87
CA GLY A 579 -47.90 -23.22 -5.32
C GLY A 579 -49.20 -24.03 -5.26
N ASP A 580 -49.19 -25.21 -5.85
CA ASP A 580 -49.59 -26.47 -5.19
C ASP A 580 -49.27 -27.67 -6.11
N ASP A 581 -49.14 -28.85 -5.50
CA ASP A 581 -48.50 -30.05 -6.07
C ASP A 581 -49.44 -30.97 -6.90
N ILE A 582 -48.83 -31.86 -7.69
CA ILE A 582 -49.40 -33.18 -8.00
C ILE A 582 -48.27 -34.24 -7.92
N ASP A 583 -48.38 -35.17 -6.97
CA ASP A 583 -47.70 -36.46 -6.94
C ASP A 583 -48.61 -37.55 -7.54
N ASP A 584 -48.08 -38.47 -8.35
CA ASP A 584 -47.87 -39.90 -7.99
C ASP A 584 -47.44 -40.72 -9.24
N ALA A 585 -46.79 -41.86 -9.01
CA ALA A 585 -45.86 -42.48 -9.93
C ALA A 585 -46.44 -43.60 -10.83
N SER A 586 -45.75 -43.85 -11.94
CA SER A 586 -45.55 -45.23 -12.41
C SER A 586 -44.11 -45.41 -12.90
N GLN A 587 -43.51 -46.55 -12.56
CA GLN A 587 -42.08 -46.80 -12.71
C GLN A 587 -41.71 -47.12 -14.16
N SER A 588 -40.83 -46.30 -14.75
CA SER A 588 -39.80 -46.80 -15.67
C SER A 588 -38.44 -46.50 -15.06
N ALA A 589 -37.53 -47.47 -15.08
CA ALA A 589 -36.22 -47.35 -14.46
C ALA A 589 -35.27 -46.55 -15.38
N ASN A 590 -35.45 -45.23 -15.45
CA ASN A 590 -34.48 -44.35 -16.07
C ASN A 590 -33.21 -44.31 -15.20
N ALA A 591 -32.08 -44.66 -15.79
CA ALA A 591 -30.79 -44.54 -15.15
C ALA A 591 -30.49 -43.05 -14.94
N ALA A 592 -30.30 -42.64 -13.68
CA ALA A 592 -29.89 -41.28 -13.35
C ALA A 592 -28.57 -40.98 -14.06
N GLN A 593 -28.51 -39.88 -14.82
CA GLN A 593 -27.27 -39.46 -15.44
C GLN A 593 -26.30 -39.06 -14.33
N LEU A 594 -25.16 -39.74 -14.23
CA LEU A 594 -24.16 -39.45 -13.20
C LEU A 594 -23.14 -38.46 -13.72
N HIS A 595 -22.83 -37.48 -12.89
CA HIS A 595 -21.78 -36.49 -13.14
C HIS A 595 -20.73 -36.59 -12.02
N VAL A 596 -19.47 -36.79 -12.40
CA VAL A 596 -18.33 -36.77 -11.46
C VAL A 596 -17.80 -35.34 -11.42
N VAL A 597 -17.91 -34.71 -10.26
CA VAL A 597 -17.48 -33.32 -10.00
C VAL A 597 -15.98 -33.19 -10.29
N LYS A 598 -15.60 -32.32 -11.22
CA LYS A 598 -14.21 -32.04 -11.59
C LYS A 598 -13.64 -30.90 -10.75
N ARG A 599 -12.31 -30.71 -10.82
CA ARG A 599 -11.62 -29.59 -10.15
C ARG A 599 -12.23 -28.26 -10.63
N GLY A 600 -12.58 -27.40 -9.67
CA GLY A 600 -13.19 -26.09 -9.93
C GLY A 600 -14.71 -26.08 -10.11
N GLU A 601 -15.38 -27.23 -10.22
CA GLU A 601 -16.84 -27.26 -10.44
C GLU A 601 -17.64 -27.11 -9.13
N TYR A 602 -18.64 -26.23 -9.13
CA TYR A 602 -19.62 -26.09 -8.05
C TYR A 602 -21.06 -26.35 -8.53
N LEU A 603 -22.00 -26.61 -7.60
CA LEU A 603 -23.37 -27.03 -7.96
C LEU A 603 -24.12 -26.04 -8.88
N GLY A 604 -23.78 -24.75 -8.86
CA GLY A 604 -24.37 -23.74 -9.75
C GLY A 604 -24.01 -23.99 -11.21
N GLN A 605 -22.72 -24.09 -11.53
CA GLN A 605 -22.23 -24.43 -12.86
C GLN A 605 -22.76 -25.78 -13.34
N ILE A 606 -22.81 -26.79 -12.46
CA ILE A 606 -23.30 -28.12 -12.82
C ILE A 606 -24.81 -28.08 -13.09
N ALA A 607 -25.58 -27.35 -12.28
CA ALA A 607 -27.01 -27.16 -12.52
C ALA A 607 -27.27 -26.48 -13.86
N GLN A 608 -26.54 -25.39 -14.16
CA GLN A 608 -26.62 -24.67 -15.43
C GLN A 608 -26.28 -25.56 -16.63
N ARG A 609 -25.17 -26.32 -16.55
CA ARG A 609 -24.73 -27.23 -17.62
C ARG A 609 -25.78 -28.27 -18.01
N TYR A 610 -26.53 -28.78 -17.03
CA TYR A 610 -27.56 -29.79 -17.25
C TYR A 610 -29.00 -29.23 -17.26
N GLY A 611 -29.17 -27.91 -17.44
CA GLY A 611 -30.49 -27.30 -17.58
C GLY A 611 -31.41 -27.46 -16.37
N THR A 612 -30.83 -27.56 -15.16
CA THR A 612 -31.55 -27.78 -13.91
C THR A 612 -31.20 -26.69 -12.88
N THR A 613 -31.62 -26.84 -11.62
CA THR A 613 -31.33 -25.86 -10.55
C THR A 613 -30.55 -26.49 -9.41
N VAL A 614 -29.77 -25.66 -8.69
CA VAL A 614 -29.08 -26.06 -7.45
C VAL A 614 -30.06 -26.68 -6.45
N LYS A 615 -31.28 -26.14 -6.33
CA LYS A 615 -32.34 -26.68 -5.45
C LYS A 615 -32.72 -28.11 -5.82
N VAL A 616 -32.81 -28.43 -7.12
CA VAL A 616 -33.08 -29.80 -7.60
C VAL A 616 -31.89 -30.71 -7.37
N LEU A 617 -30.67 -30.31 -7.72
CA LEU A 617 -29.46 -31.12 -7.48
C LEU A 617 -29.23 -31.41 -5.99
N LYS A 618 -29.45 -30.43 -5.11
CA LYS A 618 -29.41 -30.62 -3.65
C LYS A 618 -30.40 -31.70 -3.19
N LYS A 619 -31.67 -31.58 -3.59
CA LYS A 619 -32.74 -32.51 -3.20
C LYS A 619 -32.48 -33.92 -3.73
N LEU A 620 -32.05 -34.03 -4.98
CA LEU A 620 -31.77 -35.32 -5.64
C LEU A 620 -30.57 -36.06 -5.01
N ASN A 621 -29.58 -35.33 -4.49
CA ASN A 621 -28.34 -35.90 -3.95
C ASN A 621 -28.22 -35.84 -2.42
N ASN A 622 -29.28 -35.42 -1.71
CA ASN A 622 -29.27 -35.16 -0.27
C ASN A 622 -28.16 -34.19 0.21
N ILE A 623 -27.70 -33.29 -0.66
CA ILE A 623 -26.62 -32.34 -0.35
C ILE A 623 -27.16 -31.21 0.52
N GLN A 624 -26.78 -31.20 1.79
CA GLN A 624 -27.25 -30.22 2.78
C GLN A 624 -26.72 -28.81 2.49
N ASN A 625 -25.42 -28.68 2.25
CA ASN A 625 -24.76 -27.40 1.96
C ASN A 625 -24.28 -27.37 0.49
N PRO A 626 -24.80 -26.48 -0.38
CA PRO A 626 -24.48 -26.50 -1.80
C PRO A 626 -23.07 -26.01 -2.14
N SER A 627 -22.40 -25.32 -1.24
CA SER A 627 -21.01 -24.86 -1.39
C SER A 627 -19.97 -25.95 -1.11
N PHE A 628 -20.43 -27.14 -0.70
CA PHE A 628 -19.57 -28.28 -0.35
C PHE A 628 -19.94 -29.50 -1.20
N ILE A 629 -19.44 -29.50 -2.43
CA ILE A 629 -19.27 -30.72 -3.23
C ILE A 629 -17.77 -30.99 -3.42
N LEU A 630 -17.37 -32.25 -3.36
CA LEU A 630 -15.96 -32.65 -3.41
C LEU A 630 -15.56 -33.01 -4.84
N VAL A 631 -14.34 -32.69 -5.24
CA VAL A 631 -13.77 -33.18 -6.50
C VAL A 631 -13.70 -34.70 -6.46
N GLY A 632 -14.17 -35.37 -7.52
CA GLY A 632 -14.36 -36.82 -7.58
C GLY A 632 -15.69 -37.32 -6.99
N GLN A 633 -16.48 -36.47 -6.32
CA GLN A 633 -17.83 -36.82 -5.89
C GLN A 633 -18.71 -37.11 -7.10
N THR A 634 -19.42 -38.24 -7.07
CA THR A 634 -20.43 -38.55 -8.09
C THR A 634 -21.78 -38.01 -7.63
N ILE A 635 -22.40 -37.16 -8.43
CA ILE A 635 -23.74 -36.63 -8.20
C ILE A 635 -24.69 -37.03 -9.34
N GLN A 636 -25.92 -37.36 -8.95
CA GLN A 636 -27.04 -37.65 -9.84
C GLN A 636 -27.56 -36.34 -10.45
N ILE A 637 -27.75 -36.37 -11.77
CA ILE A 637 -28.36 -35.32 -12.56
C ILE A 637 -29.77 -35.80 -12.97
N PRO A 638 -30.80 -34.96 -12.86
CA PRO A 638 -32.14 -35.32 -13.33
C PRO A 638 -32.13 -35.45 -14.86
N THR A 639 -32.54 -36.61 -15.38
CA THR A 639 -32.84 -36.77 -16.80
C THR A 639 -34.14 -36.02 -17.11
N SER A 640 -34.08 -35.05 -18.02
CA SER A 640 -35.21 -34.21 -18.42
C SER A 640 -36.38 -35.02 -19.02
N GLN A 641 -37.60 -34.55 -18.75
CA GLN A 641 -38.79 -34.74 -19.57
C GLN A 641 -38.98 -33.49 -20.43
#